data_AF-A0A5C9EY40-F1
#
_entry.id   AF-A0A5C9EY40-F1
#
_cell.length_a   1.000
_cell.length_b   1.000
_cell.length_c   1.000
_cell.angle_alpha   90.00
_cell.angle_beta   90.00
_cell.angle_gamma   90.00
#
_symmetry.space_group_name_H-M   'P 1'
#
loop_
_entity.id
_entity.type
_entity.pdbx_description
1 polymer ?
#
loop_
_entity_poly.entity_id
_entity_poly.type
_entity_poly.pdbx_seq_one_letter_code
_entity_poly.pdbx_strand_id
1 'polypeptide(L)'
;MNNNNNNNNKKNGEHILILNIGGSPIPNYVVALFSLIIEWKITYEQNHENRKPIINCLESCRNHIPRPTKIILIHSTQTEVIAENIRDKLIQDNRTSNLGFNHFILINIHNNQRNFSALNQNHKLLTELEQTPNISSIHFNYTGATKSMMLSGYSQCKELSEAMEEDEQHFKLILSDLTPRTFFLKLLIEEFPNGQVFSIELPEPIQNNILNDLRDLITLSLEDILELHSIEITNINLDHNYLYRTDKIIELIEIKLFDYHIPLNWQIHMERLIDQFENPQNLNVEIPILTQIRNLLNLLVNTNIEYTIPLLINGFDNAEDLLIENEVMENLMEDDEFRERLWELTELITGRFFEDYIYEIIKERNLEISVLSYIYKNVDAETLNRRPMEFDVVIIKGYQLFIVSVTTSVDPELVKEKAFEVHHRAIQIGGDGAKGIVISLLDHLQDNEAEEERVIVSHLNDDFKKLIGQGKLKIYGRNIINTNNLNALEGDLVDPIMQNISTHITLKNTEAREVEINSDEKEDILILNIGRNPLPNYIIARCAIWEFDNAQQDLIKNLPRPTRIIIIHSNKTTNFAHHIEDVLSNMGNLNQLLPQNAFIYLNIGNFHRNLDYINNHLLALLNQFNSINSLHFGYMGGTKPMALGVYRTINNFIQNQNIPTLMYSDVDSDFFQVNIKLINNNGEYALIFPIANNQNTNQTLRNLINLPTDDVIYLYNFTVNNLPAVQPNPINLVDNNNNNLFIDNQTIENLIKNAGFDPNTINLITDRKFGHQISPIRFLFSIGYQLFLITFSTAEKIGAIKKDAFEAKYLSEILGGEYAIGILLIQQNLNHNQFAALREDLAEFQAKKTCIILDGTHINLLTQVIENGNTMNAWNNLV
;
A
#
# COMPACT_ATOMS: atom_id res chain seq x y z
N MET A 1 30.52 48.98 27.82
CA MET A 1 29.60 49.89 27.10
C MET A 1 30.19 50.24 25.76
N ASN A 2 29.42 49.96 24.69
CA ASN A 2 29.57 50.37 23.29
C ASN A 2 30.78 49.88 22.49
N ASN A 3 30.72 48.65 21.97
CA ASN A 3 31.14 48.31 20.60
C ASN A 3 30.89 46.82 20.28
N ASN A 4 29.64 46.35 20.17
CA ASN A 4 29.38 45.01 19.60
C ASN A 4 27.97 44.76 19.01
N ASN A 5 27.13 45.78 18.79
CA ASN A 5 25.74 45.57 18.35
C ASN A 5 25.45 45.80 16.84
N ASN A 6 26.46 45.97 15.99
CA ASN A 6 26.23 46.29 14.56
C ASN A 6 26.38 45.11 13.57
N ASN A 7 26.49 43.86 14.04
CA ASN A 7 26.64 42.68 13.15
C ASN A 7 25.38 41.78 13.00
N ASN A 8 24.23 42.13 13.59
CA ASN A 8 23.06 41.23 13.63
C ASN A 8 21.93 41.49 12.63
N ASN A 9 22.13 42.35 11.62
CA ASN A 9 21.17 42.50 10.51
C ASN A 9 21.62 41.75 9.24
N LYS A 10 22.17 40.53 9.37
CA LYS A 10 22.05 39.58 8.25
C LYS A 10 20.56 39.27 8.15
N LYS A 11 19.91 39.70 7.07
CA LYS A 11 18.54 39.30 6.76
C LYS A 11 18.52 37.78 6.80
N ASN A 12 17.85 37.20 7.80
CA ASN A 12 17.62 35.75 7.84
C ASN A 12 16.84 35.42 6.57
N GLY A 13 17.43 34.63 5.68
CA GLY A 13 16.74 34.25 4.46
C GLY A 13 15.63 33.23 4.75
N GLU A 14 14.76 33.06 3.77
CA GLU A 14 13.61 32.16 3.86
C GLU A 14 14.06 30.69 3.74
N HIS A 15 13.52 29.83 4.58
CA HIS A 15 13.73 28.39 4.53
C HIS A 15 12.40 27.74 4.13
N ILE A 16 12.35 27.11 2.96
CA ILE A 16 11.09 26.63 2.39
C ILE A 16 11.03 25.11 2.53
N LEU A 17 9.96 24.56 3.09
CA LEU A 17 9.67 23.13 3.03
C LEU A 17 8.58 22.87 1.99
N ILE A 18 8.86 21.99 1.04
CA ILE A 18 7.93 21.57 -0.01
C ILE A 18 7.55 20.10 0.23
N LEU A 19 6.24 19.85 0.31
CA LEU A 19 5.66 18.54 0.54
C LEU A 19 4.77 18.16 -0.65
N ASN A 20 5.12 17.06 -1.32
CA ASN A 20 4.28 16.47 -2.35
C ASN A 20 3.24 15.53 -1.72
N ILE A 21 1.98 15.95 -1.70
CA ILE A 21 0.89 15.23 -1.04
C ILE A 21 0.39 14.10 -1.92
N GLY A 22 0.39 12.88 -1.36
CA GLY A 22 -0.19 11.69 -1.99
C GLY A 22 -1.29 11.10 -1.10
N GLY A 23 -1.76 9.90 -1.44
CA GLY A 23 -2.83 9.23 -0.69
C GLY A 23 -2.49 8.81 0.75
N SER A 24 -1.21 8.84 1.14
CA SER A 24 -0.78 8.62 2.53
C SER A 24 -0.20 9.92 3.11
N PRO A 25 -0.83 10.53 4.13
CA PRO A 25 -0.38 11.76 4.77
C PRO A 25 0.85 11.58 5.65
N ILE A 26 0.97 10.43 6.32
CA ILE A 26 1.92 10.21 7.42
C ILE A 26 3.35 10.59 7.03
N PRO A 27 3.93 10.16 5.89
CA PRO A 27 5.31 10.50 5.58
C PRO A 27 5.55 12.00 5.40
N ASN A 28 4.59 12.74 4.85
CA ASN A 28 4.70 14.19 4.70
C ASN A 28 4.55 14.89 6.05
N TYR A 29 3.59 14.46 6.86
CA TYR A 29 3.36 15.02 8.19
C TYR A 29 4.56 14.77 9.13
N VAL A 30 5.13 13.57 9.12
CA VAL A 30 6.33 13.23 9.92
C VAL A 30 7.54 14.07 9.52
N VAL A 31 7.80 14.26 8.21
CA VAL A 31 8.91 15.12 7.77
C VAL A 31 8.68 16.58 8.12
N ALA A 32 7.44 17.07 8.03
CA ALA A 32 7.09 18.42 8.45
C ALA A 32 7.30 18.62 9.96
N LEU A 33 6.78 17.70 10.78
CA LEU A 33 7.00 17.70 12.22
C LEU A 33 8.49 17.67 12.55
N PHE A 34 9.25 16.75 11.96
CA PHE A 34 10.69 16.66 12.17
C PHE A 34 11.37 18.01 11.93
N SER A 35 11.11 18.62 10.78
CA SER A 35 11.71 19.89 10.37
C SER A 35 11.32 21.05 11.29
N LEU A 36 10.15 20.98 11.94
CA LEU A 36 9.64 22.02 12.83
C LEU A 36 10.07 21.86 14.29
N ILE A 37 10.20 20.63 14.77
CA ILE A 37 10.39 20.34 16.20
C ILE A 37 11.83 20.06 16.60
N ILE A 38 12.78 19.89 15.66
CA ILE A 38 14.20 19.65 15.98
C ILE A 38 14.72 20.67 17.00
N GLU A 39 14.46 21.96 16.80
CA GLU A 39 14.93 23.02 17.70
C GLU A 39 14.28 22.98 19.10
N TRP A 40 12.96 22.72 19.12
CA TRP A 40 12.22 22.56 20.36
C TRP A 40 12.75 21.34 21.14
N LYS A 41 12.97 20.22 20.45
CA LYS A 41 13.44 18.97 21.03
C LYS A 41 14.84 19.14 21.61
N ILE A 42 15.76 19.81 20.90
CA ILE A 42 17.09 20.16 21.45
C ILE A 42 16.94 20.92 22.77
N THR A 43 16.09 21.95 22.81
CA THR A 43 15.87 22.78 24.01
C THR A 43 15.24 21.98 25.16
N TYR A 44 14.28 21.10 24.84
CA TYR A 44 13.61 20.25 25.82
C TYR A 44 14.57 19.22 26.43
N GLU A 45 15.34 18.53 25.58
CA GLU A 45 16.26 17.47 26.00
C GLU A 45 17.48 18.03 26.75
N GLN A 46 17.91 19.27 26.48
CA GLN A 46 18.99 19.95 27.22
C GLN A 46 18.78 20.00 28.75
N ASN A 47 17.54 19.90 29.21
CA ASN A 47 17.21 19.84 30.64
C ASN A 47 17.42 18.45 31.27
N HIS A 48 17.82 17.44 30.48
CA HIS A 48 17.94 16.04 30.90
C HIS A 48 19.36 15.52 30.61
N GLU A 49 20.25 15.51 31.62
CA GLU A 49 21.67 15.16 31.44
C GLU A 49 21.93 13.80 30.78
N ASN A 50 21.03 12.83 30.98
CA ASN A 50 21.13 11.48 30.41
C ASN A 50 20.84 11.42 28.89
N ARG A 51 20.41 12.54 28.27
CA ARG A 51 20.03 12.61 26.85
C ARG A 51 20.98 13.43 25.99
N LYS A 52 22.17 13.75 26.50
CA LYS A 52 23.26 14.41 25.73
C LYS A 52 23.54 13.77 24.36
N PRO A 53 23.55 12.43 24.19
CA PRO A 53 23.75 11.83 22.88
C PRO A 53 22.63 12.16 21.88
N ILE A 54 21.37 12.15 22.32
CA ILE A 54 20.21 12.54 21.51
C ILE A 54 20.34 14.00 21.07
N ILE A 55 20.74 14.87 22.00
CA ILE A 55 20.97 16.29 21.70
C ILE A 55 22.04 16.45 20.62
N ASN A 56 23.19 15.78 20.75
CA ASN A 56 24.26 15.87 19.75
C ASN A 56 23.79 15.41 18.37
N CYS A 57 23.00 14.33 18.30
CA CYS A 57 22.40 13.88 17.04
C CYS A 57 21.43 14.93 16.48
N LEU A 58 20.54 15.48 17.31
CA LEU A 58 19.59 16.50 16.87
C LEU A 58 20.29 17.81 16.46
N GLU A 59 21.36 18.20 17.13
CA GLU A 59 22.19 19.35 16.76
C GLU A 59 22.90 19.13 15.42
N SER A 60 23.37 17.90 15.14
CA SER A 60 23.85 17.52 13.81
C SER A 60 22.74 17.68 12.77
N CYS A 61 21.55 17.13 13.02
CA CYS A 61 20.38 17.29 12.15
C CYS A 61 20.02 18.76 11.89
N ARG A 62 20.03 19.60 12.94
CA ARG A 62 19.67 21.02 12.86
C ARG A 62 20.54 21.81 11.89
N ASN A 63 21.83 21.46 11.81
CA ASN A 63 22.75 22.11 10.88
C ASN A 63 22.44 21.80 9.41
N HIS A 64 21.70 20.70 9.16
CA HIS A 64 21.39 20.19 7.84
C HIS A 64 19.94 20.46 7.41
N ILE A 65 18.99 20.46 8.36
CA ILE A 65 17.58 20.77 8.13
C ILE A 65 17.26 22.05 8.90
N PRO A 66 17.39 23.24 8.26
CA PRO A 66 16.97 24.47 8.89
C PRO A 66 15.46 24.46 9.10
N ARG A 67 15.02 25.12 10.16
CA ARG A 67 13.62 25.31 10.44
C ARG A 67 12.95 26.03 9.26
N PRO A 68 11.88 25.49 8.66
CA PRO A 68 11.19 26.19 7.58
C PRO A 68 10.52 27.46 8.11
N THR A 69 10.48 28.51 7.31
CA THR A 69 9.69 29.74 7.52
C THR A 69 8.41 29.73 6.66
N LYS A 70 8.41 28.93 5.59
CA LYS A 70 7.30 28.73 4.65
C LYS A 70 7.13 27.24 4.35
N ILE A 71 5.88 26.77 4.30
CA ILE A 71 5.55 25.39 3.92
C ILE A 71 4.64 25.40 2.69
N ILE A 72 5.05 24.71 1.63
CA ILE A 72 4.31 24.56 0.39
C ILE A 72 3.83 23.12 0.28
N LEU A 73 2.51 22.94 0.16
CA LEU A 73 1.82 21.67 0.05
C LEU A 73 1.31 21.54 -1.39
N ILE A 74 1.93 20.66 -2.18
CA ILE A 74 1.54 20.41 -3.58
C ILE A 74 0.60 19.22 -3.60
N HIS A 75 -0.62 19.40 -4.10
CA HIS A 75 -1.68 18.39 -4.03
C HIS A 75 -2.50 18.34 -5.32
N SER A 76 -3.13 17.19 -5.60
CA SER A 76 -4.16 17.09 -6.62
C SER A 76 -5.54 17.38 -6.03
N THR A 77 -6.57 17.43 -6.88
CA THR A 77 -7.97 17.49 -6.43
C THR A 77 -8.32 16.28 -5.55
N GLN A 78 -7.72 15.11 -5.79
CA GLN A 78 -7.98 13.90 -5.01
C GLN A 78 -7.34 13.93 -3.61
N THR A 79 -6.29 14.72 -3.42
CA THR A 79 -5.53 14.79 -2.15
C THR A 79 -5.63 16.15 -1.47
N GLU A 80 -6.60 16.98 -1.85
CA GLU A 80 -6.82 18.32 -1.31
C GLU A 80 -7.16 18.27 0.18
N VAL A 81 -8.15 17.47 0.56
CA VAL A 81 -8.55 17.26 1.96
C VAL A 81 -7.37 16.80 2.82
N ILE A 82 -6.53 15.90 2.30
CA ILE A 82 -5.32 15.43 3.00
C ILE A 82 -4.33 16.58 3.22
N ALA A 83 -4.14 17.45 2.23
CA ALA A 83 -3.26 18.60 2.34
C ALA A 83 -3.77 19.63 3.36
N GLU A 84 -5.09 19.84 3.40
CA GLU A 84 -5.75 20.68 4.40
C GLU A 84 -5.61 20.11 5.82
N ASN A 85 -5.85 18.81 5.99
CA ASN A 85 -5.67 18.14 7.29
C ASN A 85 -4.23 18.25 7.79
N ILE A 86 -3.22 18.05 6.91
CA ILE A 86 -1.80 18.23 7.27
C ILE A 86 -1.56 19.67 7.72
N ARG A 87 -2.04 20.67 6.97
CA ARG A 87 -1.91 22.09 7.32
C ARG A 87 -2.51 22.37 8.69
N ASP A 88 -3.76 21.98 8.89
CA ASP A 88 -4.53 22.32 10.08
C ASP A 88 -3.96 21.62 11.31
N LYS A 89 -3.54 20.37 11.18
CA LYS A 89 -2.87 19.64 12.25
C LYS A 89 -1.52 20.26 12.61
N LEU A 90 -0.74 20.70 11.62
CA LEU A 90 0.52 21.41 11.87
C LEU A 90 0.30 22.78 12.53
N ILE A 91 -0.85 23.44 12.31
CA ILE A 91 -1.20 24.70 12.97
C ILE A 91 -1.63 24.47 14.42
N GLN A 92 -2.41 23.41 14.67
CA GLN A 92 -2.95 23.07 15.99
C GLN A 92 -1.89 22.49 16.93
N ASP A 93 -0.81 21.94 16.39
CA ASP A 93 0.24 21.32 17.19
C ASP A 93 0.92 22.36 18.11
N ASN A 94 0.82 22.17 19.43
CA ASN A 94 1.44 23.08 20.40
C ASN A 94 2.97 23.12 20.29
N ARG A 95 3.59 22.09 19.68
CA ARG A 95 5.03 22.06 19.38
C ARG A 95 5.39 23.03 18.25
N THR A 96 4.41 23.53 17.48
CA THR A 96 4.58 24.48 16.38
C THR A 96 4.02 25.88 16.68
N SER A 97 3.05 25.98 17.60
CA SER A 97 2.25 27.19 17.86
C SER A 97 3.04 28.44 18.32
N ASN A 98 4.14 28.27 19.06
CA ASN A 98 4.99 29.38 19.51
C ASN A 98 5.90 29.96 18.43
N LEU A 99 5.82 29.45 17.18
CA LEU A 99 6.89 29.63 16.20
C LEU A 99 6.50 30.57 15.05
N GLY A 100 5.39 31.30 15.17
CA GLY A 100 5.08 32.46 14.33
C GLY A 100 4.89 32.14 12.84
N PHE A 101 4.34 30.97 12.51
CA PHE A 101 4.13 30.55 11.12
C PHE A 101 2.93 31.27 10.50
N ASN A 102 3.20 32.06 9.45
CA ASN A 102 2.16 32.76 8.69
C ASN A 102 2.01 32.30 7.23
N HIS A 103 2.79 31.32 6.75
CA HIS A 103 2.75 30.96 5.32
C HIS A 103 2.71 29.44 5.07
N PHE A 104 1.49 28.90 5.08
CA PHE A 104 1.16 27.67 4.37
C PHE A 104 0.62 28.02 2.99
N ILE A 105 1.12 27.35 1.96
CA ILE A 105 0.71 27.57 0.57
C ILE A 105 0.24 26.24 0.00
N LEU A 106 -1.01 26.20 -0.44
CA LEU A 106 -1.61 25.04 -1.10
C LEU A 106 -1.53 25.25 -2.61
N ILE A 107 -0.81 24.39 -3.30
CA ILE A 107 -0.70 24.40 -4.77
C ILE A 107 -1.50 23.22 -5.32
N ASN A 108 -2.67 23.51 -5.87
CA ASN A 108 -3.49 22.52 -6.56
C ASN A 108 -3.00 22.34 -8.00
N ILE A 109 -2.55 21.12 -8.31
CA ILE A 109 -2.12 20.69 -9.65
C ILE A 109 -3.24 20.02 -10.46
N HIS A 110 -4.46 20.00 -9.93
CA HIS A 110 -5.65 19.37 -10.50
C HIS A 110 -5.42 17.88 -10.80
N ASN A 111 -6.09 17.33 -11.82
CA ASN A 111 -5.99 15.92 -12.19
C ASN A 111 -4.71 15.57 -12.97
N ASN A 112 -3.73 16.48 -13.05
CA ASN A 112 -2.49 16.28 -13.81
C ASN A 112 -1.42 15.50 -13.05
N GLN A 113 -1.75 14.87 -11.91
CA GLN A 113 -0.79 14.21 -11.02
C GLN A 113 0.07 13.13 -11.69
N ARG A 114 -0.33 12.58 -12.84
CA ARG A 114 0.45 11.59 -13.61
C ARG A 114 1.17 12.17 -14.83
N ASN A 115 0.85 13.39 -15.26
CA ASN A 115 1.41 14.00 -16.47
C ASN A 115 2.55 14.98 -16.13
N PHE A 116 3.80 14.50 -16.18
CA PHE A 116 4.98 15.33 -15.90
C PHE A 116 5.07 16.58 -16.79
N SER A 117 4.72 16.46 -18.08
CA SER A 117 4.76 17.61 -18.99
C SER A 117 3.77 18.70 -18.58
N ALA A 118 2.53 18.33 -18.26
CA ALA A 118 1.50 19.26 -17.82
C ALA A 118 1.84 19.88 -16.46
N LEU A 119 2.47 19.11 -15.57
CA LEU A 119 2.94 19.62 -14.27
C LEU A 119 4.08 20.60 -14.41
N ASN A 120 5.05 20.31 -15.29
CA ASN A 120 6.19 21.19 -15.49
C ASN A 120 5.77 22.52 -16.13
N GLN A 121 4.80 22.50 -17.03
CA GLN A 121 4.22 23.71 -17.62
C GLN A 121 3.37 24.52 -16.64
N ASN A 122 2.92 23.93 -15.52
CA ASN A 122 2.03 24.60 -14.58
C ASN A 122 2.75 25.75 -13.85
N HIS A 123 4.09 25.74 -13.74
CA HIS A 123 4.98 26.76 -13.12
C HIS A 123 4.54 27.39 -11.78
N LYS A 124 3.43 26.96 -11.16
CA LYS A 124 2.88 27.57 -9.93
C LYS A 124 3.88 27.50 -8.78
N LEU A 125 4.63 26.40 -8.68
CA LEU A 125 5.68 26.27 -7.66
C LEU A 125 6.84 27.22 -7.98
N LEU A 126 7.36 27.20 -9.21
CA LEU A 126 8.44 28.10 -9.62
C LEU A 126 8.06 29.57 -9.38
N THR A 127 6.88 30.01 -9.82
CA THR A 127 6.37 31.37 -9.61
C THR A 127 6.33 31.74 -8.12
N GLU A 128 5.88 30.84 -7.25
CA GLU A 128 5.89 31.07 -5.80
C GLU A 128 7.31 31.19 -5.24
N LEU A 129 8.24 30.36 -5.74
CA LEU A 129 9.64 30.40 -5.32
C LEU A 129 10.33 31.69 -5.79
N GLU A 130 10.15 32.10 -7.05
CA GLU A 130 10.69 33.36 -7.60
C GLU A 130 10.18 34.60 -6.87
N GLN A 131 8.93 34.56 -6.39
CA GLN A 131 8.34 35.64 -5.60
C GLN A 131 8.83 35.66 -4.14
N THR A 132 9.53 34.62 -3.69
CA THR A 132 10.03 34.53 -2.32
C THR A 132 11.42 35.17 -2.20
N PRO A 133 11.56 36.31 -1.49
CA PRO A 133 12.84 37.02 -1.45
C PRO A 133 13.85 36.34 -0.53
N ASN A 134 15.13 36.28 -0.96
CA ASN A 134 16.27 35.79 -0.17
C ASN A 134 16.10 34.35 0.34
N ILE A 135 15.80 33.39 -0.55
CA ILE A 135 15.75 31.97 -0.17
C ILE A 135 17.13 31.51 0.30
N SER A 136 17.22 30.98 1.52
CA SER A 136 18.42 30.35 2.07
C SER A 136 18.46 28.85 1.85
N SER A 137 17.30 28.19 1.88
CA SER A 137 17.21 26.76 1.55
C SER A 137 15.83 26.35 1.09
N ILE A 138 15.79 25.30 0.27
CA ILE A 138 14.58 24.59 -0.13
C ILE A 138 14.73 23.14 0.33
N HIS A 139 13.84 22.68 1.20
CA HIS A 139 13.72 21.28 1.60
C HIS A 139 12.58 20.65 0.82
N PHE A 140 12.92 19.81 -0.16
CA PHE A 140 11.97 19.09 -0.99
C PHE A 140 11.80 17.65 -0.51
N ASN A 141 10.65 17.35 0.11
CA ASN A 141 10.29 15.98 0.48
C ASN A 141 9.60 15.27 -0.68
N TYR A 142 10.22 14.20 -1.16
CA TYR A 142 9.74 13.43 -2.29
C TYR A 142 9.21 12.03 -1.91
N THR A 143 8.97 11.80 -0.62
CA THR A 143 8.42 10.53 -0.12
C THR A 143 6.99 10.30 -0.62
N GLY A 144 6.17 11.35 -0.62
CA GLY A 144 4.74 11.33 -0.99
C GLY A 144 4.48 11.36 -2.50
N ALA A 145 3.20 11.41 -2.88
CA ALA A 145 2.68 11.60 -4.25
C ALA A 145 3.16 10.60 -5.34
N THR A 146 2.96 10.96 -6.61
CA THR A 146 3.38 10.20 -7.80
C THR A 146 4.83 10.53 -8.18
N LYS A 147 5.44 9.71 -9.06
CA LYS A 147 6.76 10.00 -9.62
C LYS A 147 6.76 11.29 -10.46
N SER A 148 5.71 11.54 -11.22
CA SER A 148 5.58 12.74 -12.07
C SER A 148 5.56 14.03 -11.25
N MET A 149 4.82 14.06 -10.12
CA MET A 149 4.83 15.19 -9.18
C MET A 149 6.21 15.43 -8.56
N MET A 150 6.87 14.34 -8.16
CA MET A 150 8.21 14.38 -7.61
C MET A 150 9.23 14.95 -8.61
N LEU A 151 9.25 14.44 -9.83
CA LEU A 151 10.18 14.91 -10.87
C LEU A 151 9.90 16.37 -11.24
N SER A 152 8.62 16.77 -11.35
CA SER A 152 8.27 18.14 -11.71
C SER A 152 8.61 19.14 -10.60
N GLY A 153 8.37 18.79 -9.33
CA GLY A 153 8.77 19.61 -8.20
C GLY A 153 10.28 19.79 -8.12
N TYR A 154 11.05 18.71 -8.33
CA TYR A 154 12.51 18.79 -8.39
C TYR A 154 12.99 19.65 -9.57
N SER A 155 12.42 19.45 -10.77
CA SER A 155 12.76 20.24 -11.97
C SER A 155 12.57 21.73 -11.75
N GLN A 156 11.46 22.16 -11.13
CA GLN A 156 11.20 23.58 -10.84
C GLN A 156 12.14 24.13 -9.77
N CYS A 157 12.54 23.34 -8.77
CA CYS A 157 13.58 23.75 -7.81
C CYS A 157 14.95 23.93 -8.49
N LYS A 158 15.25 23.09 -9.49
CA LYS A 158 16.49 23.15 -10.26
C LYS A 158 16.51 24.36 -11.22
N GLU A 159 15.41 24.63 -11.90
CA GLU A 159 15.23 25.81 -12.76
C GLU A 159 15.44 27.11 -11.97
N LEU A 160 14.88 27.20 -10.76
CA LEU A 160 15.17 28.31 -9.85
C LEU A 160 16.67 28.40 -9.52
N SER A 161 17.35 27.27 -9.27
CA SER A 161 18.79 27.28 -8.97
C SER A 161 19.63 27.84 -10.09
N GLU A 162 19.25 27.57 -11.34
CA GLU A 162 19.94 28.07 -12.52
C GLU A 162 19.71 29.59 -12.70
N ALA A 163 18.46 30.05 -12.50
CA ALA A 163 18.13 31.48 -12.53
C ALA A 163 18.85 32.28 -11.41
N MET A 164 18.97 31.70 -10.21
CA MET A 164 19.64 32.35 -9.07
C MET A 164 21.17 32.36 -9.17
N GLU A 165 21.76 31.42 -9.91
CA GLU A 165 23.21 31.40 -10.19
C GLU A 165 23.62 32.61 -11.04
N GLU A 166 22.78 33.06 -11.97
CA GLU A 166 22.98 34.30 -12.73
C GLU A 166 23.02 35.56 -11.83
N ASP A 167 22.31 35.52 -10.70
CA ASP A 167 22.18 36.60 -9.72
C ASP A 167 23.19 36.52 -8.55
N GLU A 168 24.16 35.59 -8.59
CA GLU A 168 25.12 35.30 -7.50
C GLU A 168 24.45 34.98 -6.14
N GLN A 169 23.22 34.46 -6.16
CA GLN A 169 22.52 34.06 -4.94
C GLN A 169 22.78 32.60 -4.58
N HIS A 170 23.02 32.36 -3.30
CA HIS A 170 23.34 31.04 -2.76
C HIS A 170 22.16 30.48 -1.96
N PHE A 171 21.71 29.27 -2.29
CA PHE A 171 20.80 28.51 -1.43
C PHE A 171 21.14 27.02 -1.41
N LYS A 172 20.60 26.32 -0.41
CA LYS A 172 20.74 24.86 -0.26
C LYS A 172 19.48 24.13 -0.69
N LEU A 173 19.58 23.15 -1.59
CA LEU A 173 18.50 22.24 -1.91
C LEU A 173 18.67 20.95 -1.12
N ILE A 174 17.71 20.64 -0.24
CA ILE A 174 17.69 19.46 0.61
C ILE A 174 16.62 18.53 0.08
N LEU A 175 17.03 17.42 -0.53
CA LEU A 175 16.12 16.37 -1.00
C LEU A 175 15.95 15.35 0.12
N SER A 176 14.70 14.97 0.44
CA SER A 176 14.45 14.02 1.51
C SER A 176 13.47 12.90 1.17
N ASP A 177 13.77 11.71 1.71
CA ASP A 177 12.98 10.48 1.56
C ASP A 177 12.88 9.72 2.89
N LEU A 178 11.68 9.71 3.47
CA LEU A 178 11.36 8.93 4.65
C LEU A 178 11.09 7.48 4.25
N THR A 179 11.98 6.59 4.67
CA THR A 179 11.91 5.19 4.24
C THR A 179 10.87 4.41 5.07
N PRO A 180 9.79 3.88 4.48
CA PRO A 180 8.74 3.18 5.23
C PRO A 180 9.20 1.84 5.85
N ARG A 181 10.39 1.35 5.46
CA ARG A 181 10.95 0.08 5.96
C ARG A 181 11.98 0.25 7.07
N THR A 182 12.76 1.32 7.00
CA THR A 182 13.84 1.58 7.97
C THR A 182 13.50 2.72 8.91
N PHE A 183 12.45 3.48 8.60
CA PHE A 183 12.03 4.66 9.36
C PHE A 183 13.13 5.73 9.48
N PHE A 184 14.13 5.68 8.60
CA PHE A 184 15.16 6.70 8.45
C PHE A 184 14.73 7.76 7.43
N LEU A 185 15.11 9.00 7.71
CA LEU A 185 15.01 10.11 6.78
C LEU A 185 16.34 10.22 6.05
N LYS A 186 16.36 9.84 4.78
CA LYS A 186 17.54 10.01 3.94
C LYS A 186 17.52 11.40 3.35
N LEU A 187 18.61 12.12 3.51
CA LEU A 187 18.84 13.43 2.96
C LEU A 187 19.91 13.36 1.87
N LEU A 188 19.71 14.19 0.86
CA LEU A 188 20.78 14.65 0.01
C LEU A 188 20.74 16.17 -0.04
N ILE A 189 21.88 16.81 0.17
CA ILE A 189 21.99 18.25 0.21
C ILE A 189 22.89 18.70 -0.92
N GLU A 190 22.36 19.58 -1.76
CA GLU A 190 23.05 20.22 -2.88
C GLU A 190 23.22 21.71 -2.56
N GLU A 191 24.46 22.20 -2.47
CA GLU A 191 24.75 23.61 -2.22
C GLU A 191 25.02 24.36 -3.53
N PHE A 192 24.22 25.38 -3.83
CA PHE A 192 24.36 26.19 -5.04
C PHE A 192 25.15 27.48 -4.80
N PRO A 193 25.97 27.92 -5.79
CA PRO A 193 26.32 27.28 -7.06
C PRO A 193 27.55 26.36 -6.94
N ASN A 194 28.15 26.22 -5.75
CA ASN A 194 29.40 25.47 -5.56
C ASN A 194 29.30 23.97 -5.95
N GLY A 195 28.08 23.44 -6.10
CA GLY A 195 27.80 22.07 -6.54
C GLY A 195 28.22 21.01 -5.52
N GLN A 196 28.44 21.40 -4.25
CA GLN A 196 28.78 20.43 -3.20
C GLN A 196 27.56 19.58 -2.89
N VAL A 197 27.75 18.26 -2.94
CA VAL A 197 26.72 17.27 -2.67
C VAL A 197 27.16 16.40 -1.50
N PHE A 198 26.28 16.22 -0.52
CA PHE A 198 26.50 15.29 0.58
C PHE A 198 25.20 14.57 0.96
N SER A 199 25.34 13.28 1.30
CA SER A 199 24.23 12.43 1.75
C SER A 199 24.32 12.16 3.24
N ILE A 200 23.18 12.21 3.91
CA ILE A 200 23.04 11.98 5.34
C ILE A 200 21.85 11.05 5.56
N GLU A 201 21.94 10.15 6.52
CA GLU A 201 20.82 9.32 6.96
C GLU A 201 20.52 9.66 8.42
N LEU A 202 19.26 10.04 8.70
CA LEU A 202 18.83 10.52 10.00
C LEU A 202 17.81 9.58 10.66
N PRO A 203 17.88 9.40 12.00
CA PRO A 203 18.94 9.87 12.90
C PRO A 203 20.29 9.21 12.58
N GLU A 204 21.40 9.96 12.76
CA GLU A 204 22.73 9.38 12.59
C GLU A 204 22.93 8.30 13.67
N PRO A 205 23.38 7.09 13.30
CA PRO A 205 23.60 6.02 14.28
C PRO A 205 24.69 6.45 15.26
N ILE A 206 24.30 6.74 16.50
CA ILE A 206 25.23 7.09 17.57
C ILE A 206 25.91 5.82 18.07
N GLN A 207 27.23 5.87 18.32
CA GLN A 207 27.90 4.84 19.13
C GLN A 207 27.14 4.68 20.46
N ASN A 208 26.49 3.52 20.64
CA ASN A 208 25.60 3.10 21.75
C ASN A 208 24.08 2.97 21.44
N ASN A 209 23.60 3.08 20.18
CA ASN A 209 22.22 2.75 19.76
C ASN A 209 21.10 3.45 20.57
N ILE A 210 21.28 4.72 20.95
CA ILE A 210 20.29 5.44 21.79
C ILE A 210 19.04 5.85 20.99
N LEU A 211 19.18 6.08 19.68
CA LEU A 211 18.09 6.25 18.73
C LEU A 211 18.26 5.21 17.64
N ASN A 212 17.25 4.37 17.43
CA ASN A 212 17.25 3.37 16.39
C ASN A 212 16.76 3.96 15.06
N ASP A 213 15.73 4.80 15.08
CA ASP A 213 15.17 5.47 13.90
C ASP A 213 14.25 6.67 14.27
N LEU A 214 13.57 7.30 13.30
CA LEU A 214 12.72 8.48 13.59
C LEU A 214 11.52 8.20 14.49
N ARG A 215 11.07 6.94 14.65
CA ARG A 215 9.94 6.62 15.55
C ARG A 215 10.27 6.90 17.01
N ASP A 216 11.55 6.91 17.37
CA ASP A 216 12.00 7.27 18.71
C ASP A 216 11.95 8.80 18.95
N LEU A 217 11.90 9.59 17.87
CA LEU A 217 11.87 11.06 17.91
C LEU A 217 10.46 11.62 17.69
N ILE A 218 9.66 10.94 16.86
CA ILE A 218 8.33 11.39 16.43
C ILE A 218 7.32 10.32 16.78
N THR A 219 6.38 10.73 17.62
CA THR A 219 5.28 9.92 18.09
C THR A 219 3.97 10.58 17.66
N LEU A 220 3.09 9.80 17.05
CA LEU A 220 1.72 10.17 16.66
C LEU A 220 0.75 9.31 17.44
N SER A 221 -0.34 9.91 17.92
CA SER A 221 -1.48 9.18 18.48
C SER A 221 -2.32 8.57 17.35
N LEU A 222 -3.27 7.69 17.71
CA LEU A 222 -4.21 7.15 16.73
C LEU A 222 -5.12 8.25 16.17
N GLU A 223 -5.54 9.16 17.05
CA GLU A 223 -6.29 10.36 16.72
C GLU A 223 -5.54 11.20 15.67
N ASP A 224 -4.23 11.45 15.87
CA ASP A 224 -3.42 12.18 14.90
C ASP A 224 -3.40 11.50 13.53
N ILE A 225 -3.29 10.16 13.50
CA ILE A 225 -3.26 9.40 12.25
C ILE A 225 -4.63 9.46 11.56
N LEU A 226 -5.72 9.24 12.29
CA LEU A 226 -7.08 9.20 11.75
C LEU A 226 -7.56 10.57 11.27
N GLU A 227 -7.28 11.64 12.02
CA GLU A 227 -7.63 13.02 11.62
C GLU A 227 -6.95 13.42 10.31
N LEU A 228 -5.72 12.98 10.06
CA LEU A 228 -5.04 13.21 8.77
C LEU A 228 -5.81 12.60 7.58
N HIS A 229 -6.63 11.58 7.84
CA HIS A 229 -7.49 10.91 6.87
C HIS A 229 -8.95 11.37 6.92
N SER A 230 -9.28 12.40 7.71
CA SER A 230 -10.66 12.82 7.99
C SER A 230 -11.52 11.67 8.56
N ILE A 231 -10.90 10.85 9.41
CA ILE A 231 -11.55 9.81 10.18
C ILE A 231 -11.64 10.30 11.62
N GLU A 232 -12.84 10.24 12.19
CA GLU A 232 -13.11 10.60 13.58
C GLU A 232 -13.30 9.33 14.40
N ILE A 233 -12.74 9.32 15.61
CA ILE A 233 -12.98 8.23 16.55
C ILE A 233 -14.31 8.49 17.26
N THR A 234 -15.25 7.57 17.14
CA THR A 234 -16.56 7.67 17.78
C THR A 234 -16.57 7.00 19.14
N ASN A 235 -15.76 5.96 19.33
CA ASN A 235 -15.63 5.25 20.59
C ASN A 235 -14.20 4.71 20.78
N ILE A 236 -13.69 4.82 22.00
CA ILE A 236 -12.48 4.12 22.43
C ILE A 236 -12.76 3.51 23.79
N ASN A 237 -12.68 2.19 23.87
CA ASN A 237 -12.81 1.53 25.14
C ASN A 237 -11.46 1.48 25.87
N LEU A 238 -11.06 2.60 26.50
CA LEU A 238 -9.78 2.70 27.21
C LEU A 238 -9.80 2.00 28.58
N ASP A 239 -10.96 1.91 29.23
CA ASP A 239 -11.12 1.32 30.55
C ASP A 239 -12.54 0.76 30.70
N HIS A 240 -12.70 -0.56 30.52
CA HIS A 240 -13.82 -1.25 31.13
C HIS A 240 -13.57 -1.31 32.64
N ASN A 241 -14.03 -0.29 33.35
CA ASN A 241 -14.04 -0.24 34.82
C ASN A 241 -15.13 -1.14 35.44
N TYR A 242 -15.81 -1.97 34.65
CA TYR A 242 -17.03 -2.63 35.09
C TYR A 242 -16.91 -4.17 35.05
N LEU A 243 -17.13 -4.72 36.24
CA LEU A 243 -17.41 -6.11 36.62
C LEU A 243 -16.28 -7.13 36.66
N TYR A 244 -15.29 -7.10 35.77
CA TYR A 244 -14.38 -8.24 35.65
C TYR A 244 -12.95 -7.92 36.04
N ARG A 245 -12.48 -8.60 37.08
CA ARG A 245 -11.05 -8.73 37.35
C ARG A 245 -10.41 -9.50 36.20
N THR A 246 -9.71 -8.78 35.31
CA THR A 246 -9.01 -9.32 34.13
C THR A 246 -8.06 -10.45 34.53
N ASP A 247 -7.43 -10.36 35.71
CA ASP A 247 -6.63 -11.40 36.34
C ASP A 247 -7.39 -12.74 36.50
N LYS A 248 -8.67 -12.69 36.83
CA LYS A 248 -9.50 -13.89 37.00
C LYS A 248 -10.04 -14.45 35.69
N ILE A 249 -10.33 -13.58 34.72
CA ILE A 249 -10.71 -14.01 33.36
C ILE A 249 -9.52 -14.67 32.67
N ILE A 250 -8.32 -14.09 32.79
CA ILE A 250 -7.06 -14.68 32.34
C ILE A 250 -6.85 -16.06 32.98
N GLU A 251 -7.00 -16.18 34.30
CA GLU A 251 -6.90 -17.46 35.02
C GLU A 251 -7.94 -18.50 34.52
N LEU A 252 -9.16 -18.08 34.18
CA LEU A 252 -10.19 -18.96 33.61
C LEU A 252 -9.90 -19.39 32.16
N ILE A 253 -9.36 -18.47 31.37
CA ILE A 253 -8.95 -18.69 29.98
C ILE A 253 -7.78 -19.69 29.96
N GLU A 254 -6.77 -19.46 30.79
CA GLU A 254 -5.58 -20.31 30.92
C GLU A 254 -5.87 -21.71 31.48
N ILE A 255 -6.86 -21.87 32.36
CA ILE A 255 -7.14 -23.15 33.04
C ILE A 255 -8.24 -23.99 32.35
N LYS A 256 -9.19 -23.42 31.59
CA LYS A 256 -10.38 -24.18 31.12
C LYS A 256 -10.88 -23.95 29.69
N LEU A 257 -10.70 -22.77 29.09
CA LEU A 257 -11.31 -22.47 27.77
C LEU A 257 -10.51 -23.01 26.58
N PHE A 258 -9.19 -23.19 26.70
CA PHE A 258 -8.37 -23.74 25.61
C PHE A 258 -8.38 -25.26 25.51
N ASP A 259 -8.68 -25.96 26.61
CA ASP A 259 -8.79 -27.43 26.64
C ASP A 259 -10.20 -27.93 26.28
N TYR A 260 -11.22 -27.09 26.44
CA TYR A 260 -12.58 -27.42 26.03
C TYR A 260 -12.80 -26.92 24.60
N HIS A 261 -13.03 -27.84 23.67
CA HIS A 261 -13.73 -27.52 22.43
C HIS A 261 -15.07 -26.89 22.81
N ILE A 262 -15.15 -25.56 22.79
CA ILE A 262 -16.43 -24.85 22.71
C ILE A 262 -17.10 -25.45 21.48
N PRO A 263 -18.14 -26.28 21.64
CA PRO A 263 -18.63 -27.03 20.50
C PRO A 263 -19.23 -26.02 19.51
N LEU A 264 -19.02 -26.23 18.20
CA LEU A 264 -19.47 -25.32 17.13
C LEU A 264 -20.96 -24.93 17.23
N ASN A 265 -21.76 -25.79 17.86
CA ASN A 265 -23.17 -25.55 18.18
C ASN A 265 -23.39 -24.33 19.10
N TRP A 266 -22.39 -23.95 19.90
CA TRP A 266 -22.40 -22.85 20.85
C TRP A 266 -22.25 -21.51 20.16
N GLN A 267 -21.27 -21.38 19.27
CA GLN A 267 -21.09 -20.17 18.45
C GLN A 267 -22.34 -19.89 17.61
N ILE A 268 -22.92 -20.92 16.98
CA ILE A 268 -24.17 -20.80 16.22
C ILE A 268 -25.36 -20.41 17.11
N HIS A 269 -25.41 -20.90 18.35
CA HIS A 269 -26.45 -20.50 19.31
C HIS A 269 -26.29 -19.05 19.76
N MET A 270 -25.05 -18.61 20.00
CA MET A 270 -24.76 -17.25 20.44
C MET A 270 -24.96 -16.23 19.31
N GLU A 271 -24.55 -16.53 18.08
CA GLU A 271 -24.83 -15.69 16.90
C GLU A 271 -26.35 -15.52 16.69
N ARG A 272 -27.13 -16.59 16.88
CA ARG A 272 -28.60 -16.52 16.83
C ARG A 272 -29.21 -15.69 17.95
N LEU A 273 -28.65 -15.76 19.15
CA LEU A 273 -29.06 -14.92 20.28
C LEU A 273 -28.76 -13.45 19.98
N ILE A 274 -27.55 -13.14 19.51
CA ILE A 274 -27.11 -11.79 19.10
C ILE A 274 -28.03 -11.20 18.04
N ASP A 275 -28.25 -11.92 16.93
CA ASP A 275 -29.15 -11.50 15.83
C ASP A 275 -30.57 -11.19 16.32
N GLN A 276 -31.05 -11.94 17.32
CA GLN A 276 -32.38 -11.77 17.91
C GLN A 276 -32.45 -10.59 18.89
N PHE A 277 -31.35 -10.24 19.56
CA PHE A 277 -31.23 -9.03 20.38
C PHE A 277 -31.16 -7.77 19.52
N GLU A 278 -30.39 -7.78 18.43
CA GLU A 278 -30.25 -6.62 17.54
C GLU A 278 -31.52 -6.31 16.73
N ASN A 279 -32.37 -7.32 16.47
CA ASN A 279 -33.61 -7.17 15.71
C ASN A 279 -34.86 -7.64 16.46
N PRO A 280 -35.34 -6.89 17.47
CA PRO A 280 -36.49 -7.28 18.29
C PRO A 280 -37.78 -7.45 17.49
N GLN A 281 -37.90 -6.87 16.30
CA GLN A 281 -39.10 -7.02 15.46
C GLN A 281 -39.22 -8.40 14.79
N ASN A 282 -38.15 -9.21 14.81
CA ASN A 282 -38.19 -10.62 14.39
C ASN A 282 -38.67 -11.56 15.51
N LEU A 283 -39.03 -11.03 16.68
CA LEU A 283 -39.52 -11.76 17.83
C LEU A 283 -41.00 -12.16 17.65
N ASN A 284 -41.26 -13.27 16.95
CA ASN A 284 -42.30 -14.18 17.42
C ASN A 284 -41.70 -14.98 18.59
N VAL A 285 -41.71 -14.39 19.79
CA VAL A 285 -41.15 -15.05 20.99
C VAL A 285 -41.98 -16.29 21.32
N GLU A 286 -41.48 -17.46 20.97
CA GLU A 286 -41.71 -18.66 21.77
C GLU A 286 -40.42 -18.99 22.50
N ILE A 287 -40.54 -19.36 23.79
CA ILE A 287 -39.85 -20.37 24.61
C ILE A 287 -38.37 -20.76 24.30
N PRO A 288 -37.94 -21.07 23.05
CA PRO A 288 -36.54 -21.35 22.70
C PRO A 288 -35.44 -20.41 23.23
N ILE A 289 -35.58 -19.09 23.21
CA ILE A 289 -34.49 -18.16 23.60
C ILE A 289 -34.12 -18.30 25.08
N LEU A 290 -35.13 -18.28 25.94
CA LEU A 290 -34.95 -18.47 27.39
C LEU A 290 -34.39 -19.85 27.70
N THR A 291 -34.76 -20.86 26.91
CA THR A 291 -34.20 -22.20 27.02
C THR A 291 -32.72 -22.23 26.64
N GLN A 292 -32.29 -21.46 25.64
CA GLN A 292 -30.88 -21.37 25.22
C GLN A 292 -30.03 -20.60 26.23
N ILE A 293 -30.50 -19.46 26.74
CA ILE A 293 -29.85 -18.70 27.82
C ILE A 293 -29.76 -19.56 29.08
N ARG A 294 -30.85 -20.26 29.43
CA ARG A 294 -30.85 -21.21 30.55
C ARG A 294 -29.87 -22.36 30.34
N ASN A 295 -29.75 -22.91 29.13
CA ASN A 295 -28.78 -23.95 28.84
C ASN A 295 -27.34 -23.42 28.93
N LEU A 296 -27.09 -22.18 28.48
CA LEU A 296 -25.80 -21.49 28.62
C LEU A 296 -25.44 -21.34 30.11
N LEU A 297 -26.34 -20.77 30.91
CA LEU A 297 -26.16 -20.57 32.34
C LEU A 297 -25.96 -21.91 33.06
N ASN A 298 -26.80 -22.92 32.77
CA ASN A 298 -26.63 -24.25 33.35
C ASN A 298 -25.32 -24.92 32.94
N LEU A 299 -24.83 -24.72 31.73
CA LEU A 299 -23.54 -25.24 31.29
C LEU A 299 -22.38 -24.56 32.03
N LEU A 300 -22.44 -23.24 32.21
CA LEU A 300 -21.49 -22.46 33.01
C LEU A 300 -21.51 -22.90 34.49
N VAL A 301 -22.69 -23.16 35.06
CA VAL A 301 -22.85 -23.73 36.42
C VAL A 301 -22.23 -25.13 36.49
N ASN A 302 -22.55 -26.01 35.53
CA ASN A 302 -22.16 -27.42 35.56
C ASN A 302 -20.69 -27.69 35.21
N THR A 303 -19.97 -26.73 34.62
CA THR A 303 -18.54 -26.86 34.28
C THR A 303 -17.61 -26.64 35.50
N ASN A 304 -18.16 -26.63 36.72
CA ASN A 304 -17.44 -26.28 37.97
C ASN A 304 -16.71 -24.94 37.83
N ILE A 305 -17.36 -23.97 37.19
CA ILE A 305 -16.97 -22.58 37.17
C ILE A 305 -17.67 -21.91 38.40
N GLU A 306 -17.60 -22.58 39.56
CA GLU A 306 -18.30 -22.22 40.81
C GLU A 306 -17.93 -20.81 41.32
N TYR A 307 -16.76 -20.30 40.90
CA TYR A 307 -16.27 -18.99 41.30
C TYR A 307 -16.66 -17.86 40.36
N THR A 308 -17.15 -18.13 39.14
CA THR A 308 -17.25 -17.08 38.11
C THR A 308 -18.65 -16.53 37.95
N ILE A 309 -19.68 -17.29 38.28
CA ILE A 309 -21.07 -16.80 38.24
C ILE A 309 -21.29 -15.62 39.20
N PRO A 310 -20.79 -15.65 40.45
CA PRO A 310 -20.90 -14.49 41.34
C PRO A 310 -20.06 -13.27 40.90
N LEU A 311 -19.04 -13.47 40.04
CA LEU A 311 -18.16 -12.40 39.53
C LEU A 311 -18.67 -11.80 38.21
N LEU A 312 -19.31 -12.60 37.34
CA LEU A 312 -20.01 -12.11 36.16
C LEU A 312 -21.28 -11.31 36.47
N ILE A 313 -21.72 -11.42 37.71
CA ILE A 313 -23.05 -11.04 38.09
C ILE A 313 -22.98 -10.34 39.45
N ASN A 314 -22.23 -9.24 39.53
CA ASN A 314 -22.23 -8.34 40.70
C ASN A 314 -23.62 -7.68 40.99
N GLY A 315 -24.70 -8.17 40.37
CA GLY A 315 -26.07 -7.77 40.63
C GLY A 315 -27.02 -8.92 41.01
N PHE A 316 -26.55 -10.15 41.20
CA PHE A 316 -27.36 -11.24 41.74
C PHE A 316 -26.71 -11.76 43.01
N ASP A 317 -27.44 -11.66 44.12
CA ASP A 317 -26.89 -11.97 45.45
C ASP A 317 -26.57 -13.48 45.62
N ASN A 318 -27.13 -14.37 44.79
CA ASN A 318 -26.77 -15.81 44.76
C ASN A 318 -26.82 -16.42 43.35
N ALA A 319 -25.91 -17.36 43.07
CA ALA A 319 -25.94 -18.16 41.82
C ALA A 319 -27.21 -19.04 41.68
N GLU A 320 -27.90 -19.32 42.78
CA GLU A 320 -29.20 -20.00 42.80
C GLU A 320 -30.32 -19.13 42.18
N ASP A 321 -30.17 -17.80 42.17
CA ASP A 321 -31.11 -16.88 41.54
C ASP A 321 -31.09 -16.96 40.01
N LEU A 322 -30.19 -17.76 39.39
CA LEU A 322 -30.15 -18.04 37.93
C LEU A 322 -30.83 -19.35 37.53
N LEU A 323 -31.30 -20.15 38.51
CA LEU A 323 -32.17 -21.31 38.28
C LEU A 323 -33.63 -20.85 38.12
N ILE A 324 -33.83 -19.87 37.25
CA ILE A 324 -35.06 -19.10 37.13
C ILE A 324 -36.13 -19.90 36.35
N GLU A 325 -37.34 -20.02 36.92
CA GLU A 325 -38.51 -20.50 36.20
C GLU A 325 -38.87 -19.53 35.06
N ASN A 326 -39.33 -20.02 33.90
CA ASN A 326 -39.50 -19.24 32.66
C ASN A 326 -40.20 -17.87 32.86
N GLU A 327 -41.16 -17.79 33.79
CA GLU A 327 -41.96 -16.59 34.10
C GLU A 327 -41.13 -15.43 34.70
N VAL A 328 -40.05 -15.71 35.43
CA VAL A 328 -39.18 -14.68 36.02
C VAL A 328 -38.11 -14.21 35.02
N MET A 329 -37.66 -15.08 34.10
CA MET A 329 -36.80 -14.66 32.98
C MET A 329 -37.52 -13.73 32.01
N GLU A 330 -38.81 -13.94 31.77
CA GLU A 330 -39.64 -13.02 30.97
C GLU A 330 -39.69 -11.63 31.61
N ASN A 331 -39.88 -11.54 32.93
CA ASN A 331 -39.87 -10.27 33.66
C ASN A 331 -38.47 -9.60 33.69
N LEU A 332 -37.39 -10.35 33.84
CA LEU A 332 -36.02 -9.81 33.79
C LEU A 332 -35.66 -9.34 32.38
N MET A 333 -36.16 -10.00 31.35
CA MET A 333 -35.99 -9.56 29.97
C MET A 333 -36.81 -8.31 29.65
N GLU A 334 -37.68 -7.78 30.52
CA GLU A 334 -38.26 -6.44 30.35
C GLU A 334 -37.40 -5.34 30.98
N ASP A 335 -36.37 -5.70 31.74
CA ASP A 335 -35.41 -4.77 32.35
C ASP A 335 -34.26 -4.47 31.36
N ASP A 336 -34.16 -3.21 30.94
CA ASP A 336 -33.13 -2.72 30.04
C ASP A 336 -31.72 -2.91 30.62
N GLU A 337 -31.55 -2.76 31.94
CA GLU A 337 -30.25 -2.96 32.62
C GLU A 337 -29.82 -4.43 32.59
N PHE A 338 -30.78 -5.36 32.75
CA PHE A 338 -30.49 -6.79 32.65
C PHE A 338 -30.16 -7.22 31.23
N ARG A 339 -30.87 -6.68 30.22
CA ARG A 339 -30.57 -6.92 28.81
C ARG A 339 -29.17 -6.47 28.44
N GLU A 340 -28.78 -5.26 28.86
CA GLU A 340 -27.45 -4.71 28.61
C GLU A 340 -26.35 -5.61 29.22
N ARG A 341 -26.50 -6.04 30.47
CA ARG A 341 -25.54 -6.96 31.13
C ARG A 341 -25.47 -8.32 30.44
N LEU A 342 -26.60 -8.86 29.99
CA LEU A 342 -26.62 -10.14 29.27
C LEU A 342 -25.96 -10.02 27.89
N TRP A 343 -26.14 -8.88 27.22
CA TRP A 343 -25.45 -8.54 25.98
C TRP A 343 -23.93 -8.45 26.19
N GLU A 344 -23.47 -7.72 27.20
CA GLU A 344 -22.05 -7.63 27.55
C GLU A 344 -21.44 -9.01 27.84
N LEU A 345 -22.15 -9.87 28.59
CA LEU A 345 -21.74 -11.25 28.85
C LEU A 345 -21.65 -12.08 27.57
N THR A 346 -22.60 -11.88 26.66
CA THR A 346 -22.67 -12.58 25.38
C THR A 346 -21.48 -12.17 24.50
N GLU A 347 -21.21 -10.88 24.33
CA GLU A 347 -20.01 -10.37 23.62
C GLU A 347 -18.71 -10.86 24.26
N LEU A 348 -18.63 -10.81 25.59
CA LEU A 348 -17.48 -11.28 26.35
C LEU A 348 -17.17 -12.71 25.96
N ILE A 349 -18.18 -13.58 25.97
CA ILE A 349 -18.01 -15.02 25.76
C ILE A 349 -17.78 -15.40 24.29
N THR A 350 -18.32 -14.65 23.33
CA THR A 350 -18.21 -14.99 21.90
C THR A 350 -16.87 -14.63 21.28
N GLY A 351 -16.20 -13.61 21.79
CA GLY A 351 -14.89 -13.22 21.25
C GLY A 351 -14.17 -12.11 22.01
N ARG A 352 -14.90 -11.20 22.65
CA ARG A 352 -14.33 -10.00 23.27
C ARG A 352 -13.37 -10.33 24.42
N PHE A 353 -13.56 -11.45 25.12
CA PHE A 353 -12.59 -11.93 26.11
C PHE A 353 -11.19 -12.09 25.52
N PHE A 354 -11.09 -12.52 24.26
CA PHE A 354 -9.82 -12.81 23.62
C PHE A 354 -9.13 -11.52 23.17
N GLU A 355 -9.90 -10.54 22.73
CA GLU A 355 -9.41 -9.18 22.45
C GLU A 355 -8.85 -8.51 23.70
N ASP A 356 -9.61 -8.57 24.80
CA ASP A 356 -9.18 -8.05 26.10
C ASP A 356 -7.92 -8.77 26.60
N TYR A 357 -7.87 -10.10 26.48
CA TYR A 357 -6.70 -10.91 26.83
C TYR A 357 -5.44 -10.48 26.06
N ILE A 358 -5.55 -10.34 24.74
CA ILE A 358 -4.44 -9.92 23.89
C ILE A 358 -4.01 -8.48 24.21
N TYR A 359 -4.96 -7.58 24.42
CA TYR A 359 -4.67 -6.20 24.81
C TYR A 359 -3.89 -6.14 26.13
N GLU A 360 -4.34 -6.85 27.17
CA GLU A 360 -3.66 -6.85 28.48
C GLU A 360 -2.26 -7.44 28.38
N ILE A 361 -2.07 -8.53 27.62
CA ILE A 361 -0.73 -9.08 27.36
C ILE A 361 0.19 -8.01 26.74
N ILE A 362 -0.27 -7.33 25.68
CA ILE A 362 0.55 -6.34 24.98
C ILE A 362 0.85 -5.16 25.91
N LYS A 363 -0.13 -4.75 26.73
CA LYS A 363 0.01 -3.67 27.71
C LYS A 363 1.00 -4.02 28.82
N GLU A 364 0.86 -5.19 29.45
CA GLU A 364 1.77 -5.70 30.48
C GLU A 364 3.22 -5.77 29.97
N ARG A 365 3.43 -6.33 28.78
CA ARG A 365 4.77 -6.41 28.17
C ARG A 365 5.31 -5.05 27.76
N ASN A 366 4.47 -4.12 27.34
CA ASN A 366 4.93 -2.76 27.07
C ASN A 366 5.37 -2.03 28.35
N LEU A 367 4.79 -2.32 29.51
CA LEU A 367 5.29 -1.79 30.79
C LEU A 367 6.71 -2.30 31.09
N GLU A 368 7.07 -3.50 30.63
CA GLU A 368 8.41 -4.07 30.80
C GLU A 368 9.43 -3.50 29.80
N ILE A 369 9.02 -3.33 28.53
CA ILE A 369 9.96 -3.04 27.42
C ILE A 369 9.93 -1.56 26.99
N SER A 370 8.83 -0.84 27.22
CA SER A 370 8.64 0.60 26.93
C SER A 370 8.97 1.02 25.49
N VAL A 371 8.67 0.16 24.51
CA VAL A 371 8.96 0.42 23.08
C VAL A 371 7.74 0.94 22.32
N LEU A 372 6.53 0.66 22.79
CA LEU A 372 5.28 1.08 22.13
C LEU A 372 4.83 2.43 22.67
N SER A 373 4.41 3.30 21.77
CA SER A 373 3.95 4.65 22.08
C SER A 373 2.51 4.67 22.58
N TYR A 374 1.61 3.93 21.91
CA TYR A 374 0.20 3.83 22.27
C TYR A 374 -0.35 2.46 21.97
N ILE A 375 -1.32 2.03 22.78
CA ILE A 375 -2.09 0.80 22.59
C ILE A 375 -3.56 1.13 22.88
N TYR A 376 -4.42 0.82 21.92
CA TYR A 376 -5.86 1.02 21.99
C TYR A 376 -6.56 -0.31 21.78
N LYS A 377 -7.78 -0.46 22.29
CA LYS A 377 -8.67 -1.60 22.02
C LYS A 377 -10.07 -1.10 21.68
N ASN A 378 -10.80 -1.91 20.92
CA ASN A 378 -12.20 -1.67 20.55
C ASN A 378 -12.41 -0.23 20.09
N VAL A 379 -11.66 0.16 19.07
CA VAL A 379 -11.73 1.52 18.51
C VAL A 379 -12.75 1.53 17.39
N ASP A 380 -13.81 2.31 17.58
CA ASP A 380 -14.79 2.61 16.54
C ASP A 380 -14.44 3.94 15.90
N ALA A 381 -14.37 3.95 14.58
CA ALA A 381 -13.98 5.11 13.81
C ALA A 381 -14.90 5.31 12.61
N GLU A 382 -15.37 6.53 12.40
CA GLU A 382 -16.31 6.87 11.33
C GLU A 382 -15.75 7.95 10.41
N THR A 383 -16.27 7.99 9.18
CA THR A 383 -16.09 9.14 8.29
C THR A 383 -17.44 9.57 7.76
N LEU A 384 -17.60 10.86 7.43
CA LEU A 384 -18.84 11.42 6.88
C LEU A 384 -19.42 10.68 5.66
N ASN A 385 -18.63 9.87 4.94
CA ASN A 385 -19.04 9.18 3.72
C ASN A 385 -18.51 7.72 3.61
N ARG A 386 -18.16 7.08 4.72
CA ARG A 386 -17.76 5.66 4.72
C ARG A 386 -18.34 4.96 5.93
N ARG A 387 -18.47 3.64 5.80
CA ARG A 387 -18.91 2.76 6.88
C ARG A 387 -18.01 2.93 8.12
N PRO A 388 -18.58 2.84 9.34
CA PRO A 388 -17.81 2.67 10.56
C PRO A 388 -16.77 1.55 10.41
N MET A 389 -15.58 1.81 10.92
CA MET A 389 -14.47 0.89 11.00
C MET A 389 -14.25 0.56 12.47
N GLU A 390 -14.18 -0.73 12.76
CA GLU A 390 -13.81 -1.24 14.07
C GLU A 390 -12.38 -1.76 14.02
N PHE A 391 -11.62 -1.48 15.07
CA PHE A 391 -10.30 -2.05 15.29
C PHE A 391 -10.25 -2.74 16.66
N ASP A 392 -10.07 -4.06 16.63
CA ASP A 392 -10.01 -4.92 17.82
C ASP A 392 -8.87 -4.44 18.75
N VAL A 393 -7.63 -4.39 18.25
CA VAL A 393 -6.48 -3.79 18.96
C VAL A 393 -5.62 -2.98 17.99
N VAL A 394 -5.24 -1.76 18.40
CA VAL A 394 -4.34 -0.88 17.64
C VAL A 394 -3.09 -0.61 18.45
N ILE A 395 -1.93 -0.77 17.81
CA ILE A 395 -0.64 -0.48 18.43
C ILE A 395 0.08 0.58 17.59
N ILE A 396 0.68 1.56 18.26
CA ILE A 396 1.51 2.56 17.61
C ILE A 396 2.93 2.53 18.19
N LYS A 397 3.91 2.48 17.30
CA LYS A 397 5.33 2.67 17.61
C LYS A 397 5.85 3.91 16.88
N GLY A 398 6.05 5.00 17.61
CA GLY A 398 6.31 6.32 17.03
C GLY A 398 5.15 6.76 16.15
N TYR A 399 5.31 6.65 14.83
CA TYR A 399 4.27 6.92 13.83
C TYR A 399 3.90 5.69 12.99
N GLN A 400 4.41 4.50 13.33
CA GLN A 400 4.05 3.26 12.66
C GLN A 400 2.79 2.66 13.29
N LEU A 401 1.77 2.46 12.46
CA LEU A 401 0.51 1.83 12.83
C LEU A 401 0.59 0.30 12.69
N PHE A 402 0.11 -0.41 13.71
CA PHE A 402 -0.20 -1.82 13.65
C PHE A 402 -1.68 -1.98 13.97
N ILE A 403 -2.39 -2.69 13.09
CA ILE A 403 -3.77 -3.09 13.35
C ILE A 403 -3.75 -4.59 13.62
N VAL A 404 -4.28 -4.97 14.77
CA VAL A 404 -4.40 -6.36 15.20
C VAL A 404 -5.87 -6.72 15.12
N SER A 405 -6.19 -7.75 14.34
CA SER A 405 -7.50 -8.40 14.41
C SER A 405 -7.37 -9.69 15.20
N VAL A 406 -8.31 -9.90 16.12
CA VAL A 406 -8.38 -11.03 17.01
C VAL A 406 -9.61 -11.85 16.63
N THR A 407 -9.50 -13.19 16.67
CA THR A 407 -10.65 -14.06 16.40
C THR A 407 -10.57 -15.34 17.20
N THR A 408 -11.68 -15.72 17.80
CA THR A 408 -11.84 -17.03 18.45
C THR A 408 -12.02 -18.17 17.44
N SER A 409 -12.17 -17.83 16.16
CA SER A 409 -12.35 -18.81 15.10
C SER A 409 -11.14 -19.73 14.93
N VAL A 410 -11.45 -21.01 14.82
CA VAL A 410 -10.52 -22.06 14.38
C VAL A 410 -10.71 -22.40 12.90
N ASP A 411 -11.60 -21.70 12.19
CA ASP A 411 -11.81 -21.86 10.75
C ASP A 411 -10.75 -21.08 9.96
N PRO A 412 -9.89 -21.76 9.18
CA PRO A 412 -8.84 -21.12 8.40
C PRO A 412 -9.38 -20.13 7.37
N GLU A 413 -10.57 -20.36 6.83
CA GLU A 413 -11.16 -19.46 5.83
C GLU A 413 -11.53 -18.10 6.43
N LEU A 414 -12.12 -18.12 7.62
CA LEU A 414 -12.46 -16.89 8.36
C LEU A 414 -11.19 -16.17 8.82
N VAL A 415 -10.15 -16.90 9.24
CA VAL A 415 -8.84 -16.32 9.58
C VAL A 415 -8.20 -15.65 8.35
N LYS A 416 -8.32 -16.26 7.17
CA LYS A 416 -7.87 -15.69 5.88
C LYS A 416 -8.62 -14.41 5.53
N GLU A 417 -9.94 -14.39 5.71
CA GLU A 417 -10.77 -13.20 5.49
C GLU A 417 -10.30 -12.04 6.37
N LYS A 418 -10.18 -12.26 7.69
CA LYS A 418 -9.66 -11.26 8.64
C LYS A 418 -8.24 -10.80 8.29
N ALA A 419 -7.40 -11.69 7.76
CA ALA A 419 -6.04 -11.36 7.34
C ALA A 419 -5.98 -10.40 6.15
N PHE A 420 -6.86 -10.57 5.16
CA PHE A 420 -6.99 -9.60 4.06
C PHE A 420 -7.51 -8.26 4.56
N GLU A 421 -8.57 -8.29 5.35
CA GLU A 421 -9.24 -7.11 5.88
C GLU A 421 -8.26 -6.25 6.71
N VAL A 422 -7.59 -6.86 7.71
CA VAL A 422 -6.67 -6.14 8.59
C VAL A 422 -5.48 -5.57 7.82
N HIS A 423 -4.96 -6.30 6.84
CA HIS A 423 -3.87 -5.83 5.99
C HIS A 423 -4.28 -4.61 5.16
N HIS A 424 -5.47 -4.66 4.56
CA HIS A 424 -6.00 -3.57 3.77
C HIS A 424 -6.28 -2.33 4.62
N ARG A 425 -6.95 -2.48 5.78
CA ARG A 425 -7.19 -1.38 6.72
C ARG A 425 -5.89 -0.75 7.21
N ALA A 426 -4.90 -1.57 7.56
CA ALA A 426 -3.60 -1.08 8.03
C ALA A 426 -2.93 -0.21 6.97
N ILE A 427 -2.89 -0.64 5.71
CA ILE A 427 -2.29 0.16 4.62
C ILE A 427 -3.11 1.42 4.32
N GLN A 428 -4.44 1.33 4.38
CA GLN A 428 -5.32 2.46 4.07
C GLN A 428 -5.09 3.63 5.03
N ILE A 429 -4.87 3.32 6.31
CA ILE A 429 -4.75 4.31 7.39
C ILE A 429 -3.28 4.64 7.68
N GLY A 430 -2.44 3.63 7.85
CA GLY A 430 -1.04 3.81 8.23
C GLY A 430 -0.06 3.89 7.04
N GLY A 431 -0.55 3.75 5.81
CA GLY A 431 0.27 3.74 4.59
C GLY A 431 1.20 2.54 4.48
N ASP A 432 2.25 2.70 3.67
CA ASP A 432 3.18 1.60 3.34
C ASP A 432 4.02 1.07 4.51
N GLY A 433 4.12 1.85 5.59
CA GLY A 433 4.82 1.46 6.81
C GLY A 433 3.96 0.68 7.80
N ALA A 434 2.64 0.63 7.60
CA ALA A 434 1.71 -0.05 8.49
C ALA A 434 1.81 -1.57 8.42
N LYS A 435 1.38 -2.23 9.50
CA LYS A 435 1.39 -3.70 9.60
C LYS A 435 0.03 -4.21 10.07
N GLY A 436 -0.46 -5.25 9.41
CA GLY A 436 -1.60 -6.04 9.88
C GLY A 436 -1.12 -7.23 10.72
N ILE A 437 -1.84 -7.55 11.77
CA ILE A 437 -1.61 -8.76 12.59
C ILE A 437 -2.96 -9.46 12.75
N VAL A 438 -2.98 -10.77 12.56
CA VAL A 438 -4.13 -11.61 12.94
C VAL A 438 -3.70 -12.53 14.06
N ILE A 439 -4.51 -12.61 15.10
CA ILE A 439 -4.35 -13.56 16.20
C ILE A 439 -5.61 -14.40 16.27
N SER A 440 -5.45 -15.72 16.16
CA SER A 440 -6.57 -16.66 16.19
C SER A 440 -6.33 -17.83 17.13
N LEU A 441 -7.41 -18.55 17.46
CA LEU A 441 -7.36 -19.81 18.20
C LEU A 441 -7.08 -21.02 17.31
N LEU A 442 -6.76 -20.80 16.04
CA LEU A 442 -6.32 -21.84 15.12
C LEU A 442 -5.04 -22.49 15.66
N ASP A 443 -5.06 -23.81 15.87
CA ASP A 443 -3.94 -24.53 16.48
C ASP A 443 -2.72 -24.61 15.55
N HIS A 444 -1.52 -24.53 16.13
CA HIS A 444 -0.29 -24.99 15.51
C HIS A 444 0.19 -26.22 16.31
N LEU A 445 -0.21 -27.43 15.94
CA LEU A 445 0.23 -28.60 16.71
C LEU A 445 1.76 -28.81 16.58
N GLN A 446 2.47 -28.56 17.69
CA GLN A 446 3.77 -29.16 17.95
C GLN A 446 3.53 -30.57 18.49
N ASP A 447 4.19 -31.51 17.82
CA ASP A 447 4.43 -32.91 18.18
C ASP A 447 3.24 -33.87 18.40
N ASN A 448 3.03 -34.68 17.35
CA ASN A 448 2.62 -36.10 17.36
C ASN A 448 1.18 -36.52 16.97
N GLU A 449 0.30 -35.63 16.50
CA GLU A 449 -0.93 -36.07 15.84
C GLU A 449 -1.13 -35.42 14.46
N ALA A 450 -1.32 -36.30 13.47
CA ALA A 450 -1.69 -36.15 12.05
C ALA A 450 -1.03 -35.03 11.20
N GLU A 451 -0.36 -35.49 10.13
CA GLU A 451 0.28 -34.75 9.05
C GLU A 451 -0.64 -33.76 8.28
N GLU A 452 -1.95 -33.75 8.52
CA GLU A 452 -2.95 -32.93 7.80
C GLU A 452 -3.24 -31.55 8.42
N GLU A 453 -2.93 -31.30 9.71
CA GLU A 453 -3.24 -30.00 10.36
C GLU A 453 -2.05 -29.04 10.44
N ARG A 454 -0.79 -29.53 10.47
CA ARG A 454 0.42 -28.69 10.26
C ARG A 454 0.39 -27.89 8.95
N VAL A 455 -0.42 -28.37 8.02
CA VAL A 455 -0.62 -27.89 6.66
C VAL A 455 -1.44 -26.59 6.63
N ILE A 456 -2.27 -26.31 7.63
CA ILE A 456 -3.28 -25.23 7.56
C ILE A 456 -2.69 -23.83 7.75
N VAL A 457 -1.95 -23.59 8.85
CA VAL A 457 -1.28 -22.29 9.06
C VAL A 457 -0.13 -22.12 8.06
N SER A 458 0.54 -23.20 7.64
CA SER A 458 1.50 -23.12 6.54
C SER A 458 0.85 -22.72 5.22
N HIS A 459 -0.35 -23.23 4.90
CA HIS A 459 -1.10 -22.82 3.71
C HIS A 459 -1.52 -21.35 3.78
N LEU A 460 -2.01 -20.87 4.93
CA LEU A 460 -2.27 -19.43 5.11
C LEU A 460 -0.99 -18.60 4.95
N ASN A 461 0.12 -19.06 5.54
CA ASN A 461 1.40 -18.39 5.39
C ASN A 461 1.95 -18.44 3.97
N ASP A 462 1.62 -19.47 3.19
CA ASP A 462 1.97 -19.56 1.77
C ASP A 462 1.10 -18.63 0.91
N ASP A 463 -0.21 -18.56 1.17
CA ASP A 463 -1.13 -17.60 0.54
C ASP A 463 -0.67 -16.15 0.78
N PHE A 464 -0.15 -15.87 1.97
CA PHE A 464 0.32 -14.54 2.38
C PHE A 464 1.84 -14.37 2.37
N LYS A 465 2.60 -15.32 1.82
CA LYS A 465 4.07 -15.37 1.91
C LYS A 465 4.74 -14.07 1.45
N LYS A 466 4.18 -13.44 0.43
CA LYS A 466 4.68 -12.16 -0.10
C LYS A 466 4.47 -11.01 0.89
N LEU A 467 3.36 -10.99 1.62
CA LEU A 467 3.08 -9.98 2.65
C LEU A 467 3.88 -10.24 3.92
N ILE A 468 3.92 -11.51 4.36
CA ILE A 468 4.70 -11.97 5.53
C ILE A 468 6.20 -11.74 5.30
N GLY A 469 6.73 -12.13 4.14
CA GLY A 469 8.14 -11.90 3.78
C GLY A 469 8.49 -10.43 3.58
N GLN A 470 7.50 -9.54 3.47
CA GLN A 470 7.69 -8.08 3.50
C GLN A 470 7.49 -7.48 4.89
N GLY A 471 7.07 -8.29 5.87
CA GLY A 471 6.74 -7.86 7.22
C GLY A 471 5.46 -7.01 7.31
N LYS A 472 4.57 -7.07 6.30
CA LYS A 472 3.33 -6.27 6.24
C LYS A 472 2.11 -6.96 6.86
N LEU A 473 2.17 -8.27 7.03
CA LEU A 473 1.12 -9.09 7.63
C LEU A 473 1.78 -10.17 8.48
N LYS A 474 1.20 -10.47 9.64
CA LYS A 474 1.55 -11.61 10.48
C LYS A 474 0.30 -12.32 10.94
N ILE A 475 0.37 -13.64 11.02
CA ILE A 475 -0.75 -14.48 11.45
C ILE A 475 -0.21 -15.37 12.56
N TYR A 476 -0.88 -15.35 13.70
CA TYR A 476 -0.57 -16.16 14.86
C TYR A 476 -1.77 -17.03 15.21
N GLY A 477 -1.50 -18.31 15.45
CA GLY A 477 -2.46 -19.26 16.00
C GLY A 477 -2.36 -19.35 17.53
N ARG A 478 -3.06 -20.34 18.10
CA ARG A 478 -3.17 -20.57 19.55
C ARG A 478 -1.82 -20.62 20.27
N ASN A 479 -0.78 -21.08 19.59
CA ASN A 479 0.56 -21.25 20.16
C ASN A 479 1.19 -19.98 20.72
N ILE A 480 0.79 -18.80 20.24
CA ILE A 480 1.30 -17.53 20.76
C ILE A 480 0.85 -17.28 22.20
N ILE A 481 -0.21 -17.94 22.63
CA ILE A 481 -0.83 -17.83 23.96
C ILE A 481 0.03 -18.55 25.02
N ASN A 482 0.85 -19.54 24.63
CA ASN A 482 1.79 -20.17 25.54
C ASN A 482 2.96 -19.22 25.83
N THR A 483 3.23 -18.97 27.12
CA THR A 483 4.17 -17.96 27.66
C THR A 483 5.58 -17.95 27.07
N ASN A 484 6.04 -19.04 26.45
CA ASN A 484 7.35 -19.13 25.77
C ASN A 484 7.37 -18.52 24.35
N ASN A 485 6.22 -18.37 23.68
CA ASN A 485 6.11 -17.88 22.29
C ASN A 485 5.72 -16.41 22.16
N LEU A 486 5.36 -15.73 23.26
CA LEU A 486 5.11 -14.29 23.30
C LEU A 486 6.33 -13.46 22.88
N ASN A 487 7.54 -13.99 23.11
CA ASN A 487 8.80 -13.41 22.63
C ASN A 487 8.82 -13.25 21.09
N ALA A 488 8.05 -14.04 20.33
CA ALA A 488 7.94 -13.91 18.89
C ALA A 488 7.10 -12.68 18.50
N LEU A 489 5.97 -12.43 19.18
CA LEU A 489 5.19 -11.21 19.02
C LEU A 489 6.02 -9.98 19.39
N GLU A 490 6.76 -10.06 20.50
CA GLU A 490 7.68 -9.02 20.93
C GLU A 490 8.78 -8.76 19.90
N GLY A 491 9.48 -9.79 19.40
CA GLY A 491 10.50 -9.64 18.35
C GLY A 491 9.95 -9.12 17.02
N ASP A 492 8.63 -9.15 16.86
CA ASP A 492 7.94 -8.69 15.67
C ASP A 492 7.42 -7.26 15.79
N LEU A 493 7.15 -6.81 17.02
CA LEU A 493 6.91 -5.42 17.43
C LEU A 493 8.23 -4.64 17.63
N VAL A 494 9.29 -5.34 18.05
CA VAL A 494 10.66 -4.86 18.22
C VAL A 494 11.48 -5.29 17.01
N ASP A 495 11.49 -4.46 15.96
CA ASP A 495 11.95 -4.84 14.62
C ASP A 495 13.22 -5.74 14.59
N PRO A 496 13.25 -6.79 13.72
CA PRO A 496 14.41 -7.66 13.52
C PRO A 496 15.68 -6.98 12.99
N ILE A 497 15.66 -5.66 12.83
CA ILE A 497 16.66 -4.85 12.12
C ILE A 497 18.03 -4.93 12.82
N MET A 498 18.09 -5.25 14.12
CA MET A 498 19.36 -5.37 14.85
C MET A 498 20.26 -6.54 14.41
N GLN A 499 19.74 -7.59 13.76
CA GLN A 499 20.59 -8.70 13.29
C GLN A 499 21.24 -8.48 11.92
N ASN A 500 20.83 -7.47 11.16
CA ASN A 500 21.34 -7.23 9.79
C ASN A 500 22.21 -5.96 9.65
N ILE A 501 22.42 -5.18 10.72
CA ILE A 501 23.21 -3.95 10.67
C ILE A 501 24.74 -4.22 10.73
N SER A 502 25.18 -5.42 11.12
CA SER A 502 26.63 -5.71 11.28
C SER A 502 27.42 -5.91 9.98
N THR A 503 26.80 -5.78 8.80
CA THR A 503 27.53 -5.80 7.52
C THR A 503 27.84 -4.39 7.03
N HIS A 504 28.82 -3.75 7.65
CA HIS A 504 29.66 -2.79 6.95
C HIS A 504 30.37 -3.52 5.80
N ILE A 505 29.84 -3.39 4.60
CA ILE A 505 30.37 -4.01 3.39
C ILE A 505 31.35 -3.04 2.74
N THR A 506 32.62 -3.41 2.80
CA THR A 506 33.68 -3.01 1.88
C THR A 506 33.16 -3.02 0.44
N LEU A 507 33.26 -1.89 -0.24
CA LEU A 507 32.98 -1.72 -1.67
C LEU A 507 33.72 -2.80 -2.46
N LYS A 508 33.02 -3.88 -2.81
CA LYS A 508 33.45 -4.76 -3.90
C LYS A 508 32.79 -4.21 -5.16
N ASN A 509 33.63 -3.69 -6.05
CA ASN A 509 33.26 -3.34 -7.41
C ASN A 509 32.48 -4.50 -8.01
N THR A 510 31.18 -4.32 -8.22
CA THR A 510 30.41 -5.18 -9.11
C THR A 510 30.94 -4.95 -10.51
N GLU A 511 31.40 -6.03 -11.14
CA GLU A 511 31.86 -6.08 -12.52
C GLU A 511 30.73 -5.57 -13.43
N ALA A 512 30.82 -4.32 -13.86
CA ALA A 512 30.19 -3.91 -15.10
C ALA A 512 30.81 -4.83 -16.17
N ARG A 513 29.99 -5.58 -16.91
CA ARG A 513 30.46 -6.22 -18.14
C ARG A 513 31.07 -5.09 -18.98
N GLU A 514 32.37 -5.18 -19.28
CA GLU A 514 32.98 -4.34 -20.30
C GLU A 514 32.24 -4.61 -21.61
N VAL A 515 31.33 -3.70 -21.96
CA VAL A 515 30.70 -3.70 -23.28
C VAL A 515 31.70 -2.98 -24.18
N GLU A 516 32.21 -3.66 -25.21
CA GLU A 516 32.97 -2.99 -26.27
C GLU A 516 32.03 -2.01 -27.00
N ILE A 517 32.03 -0.75 -26.57
CA ILE A 517 31.34 0.36 -27.23
C ILE A 517 32.30 0.91 -28.31
N ASN A 518 32.43 0.17 -29.41
CA ASN A 518 33.27 0.55 -30.55
C ASN A 518 32.40 0.89 -31.76
N SER A 519 31.80 2.08 -31.74
CA SER A 519 31.26 2.69 -32.95
C SER A 519 31.43 4.21 -32.90
N ASP A 520 31.87 4.79 -34.02
CA ASP A 520 31.87 6.24 -34.28
C ASP A 520 30.45 6.79 -34.55
N GLU A 521 29.43 5.92 -34.51
CA GLU A 521 28.03 6.26 -34.70
C GLU A 521 27.42 6.87 -33.43
N LYS A 522 26.56 7.89 -33.59
CA LYS A 522 25.85 8.48 -32.47
C LYS A 522 24.77 7.53 -31.96
N GLU A 523 24.72 7.34 -30.65
CA GLU A 523 23.77 6.42 -30.03
C GLU A 523 22.49 7.16 -29.60
N ASP A 524 21.34 6.51 -29.78
CA ASP A 524 20.04 6.91 -29.25
C ASP A 524 19.71 5.96 -28.09
N ILE A 525 19.62 6.48 -26.87
CA ILE A 525 19.62 5.65 -25.67
C ILE A 525 18.28 5.76 -24.95
N LEU A 526 17.61 4.62 -24.75
CA LEU A 526 16.47 4.49 -23.85
C LEU A 526 16.94 3.98 -22.49
N ILE A 527 16.55 4.65 -21.41
CA ILE A 527 16.84 4.28 -20.02
C ILE A 527 15.54 3.86 -19.34
N LEU A 528 15.55 2.67 -18.73
CA LEU A 528 14.40 2.10 -18.02
C LEU A 528 14.78 1.71 -16.61
N ASN A 529 14.07 2.26 -15.62
CA ASN A 529 14.16 1.80 -14.24
C ASN A 529 13.24 0.59 -14.03
N ILE A 530 13.76 -0.55 -13.56
CA ILE A 530 12.95 -1.76 -13.37
C ILE A 530 12.45 -1.86 -11.94
N GLY A 531 11.13 -1.80 -11.81
CA GLY A 531 10.40 -2.00 -10.56
C GLY A 531 9.86 -3.42 -10.40
N ARG A 532 8.95 -3.59 -9.44
CA ARG A 532 8.16 -4.83 -9.30
C ARG A 532 7.03 -4.94 -10.32
N ASN A 533 6.65 -3.82 -10.93
CA ASN A 533 5.73 -3.77 -12.05
C ASN A 533 6.57 -3.48 -13.33
N PRO A 534 6.88 -4.50 -14.14
CA PRO A 534 7.65 -4.35 -15.37
C PRO A 534 6.84 -3.82 -16.56
N LEU A 535 5.51 -3.83 -16.47
CA LEU A 535 4.64 -3.55 -17.61
C LEU A 535 4.79 -2.13 -18.18
N PRO A 536 4.88 -1.05 -17.36
CA PRO A 536 5.18 0.29 -17.89
C PRO A 536 6.49 0.35 -18.67
N ASN A 537 7.53 -0.37 -18.22
CA ASN A 537 8.81 -0.38 -18.90
C ASN A 537 8.72 -1.09 -20.25
N TYR A 538 8.01 -2.22 -20.31
CA TYR A 538 7.73 -2.92 -21.55
C TYR A 538 6.94 -2.03 -22.53
N ILE A 539 5.87 -1.37 -22.05
CA ILE A 539 5.05 -0.46 -22.85
C ILE A 539 5.90 0.68 -23.43
N ILE A 540 6.71 1.34 -22.60
CA ILE A 540 7.58 2.44 -23.05
C ILE A 540 8.60 1.94 -24.08
N ALA A 541 9.23 0.79 -23.84
CA ALA A 541 10.18 0.20 -24.78
C ALA A 541 9.50 -0.11 -26.13
N ARG A 542 8.30 -0.71 -26.10
CA ARG A 542 7.47 -0.97 -27.28
C ARG A 542 7.15 0.31 -28.04
N CYS A 543 6.69 1.33 -27.32
CA CYS A 543 6.39 2.63 -27.90
C CYS A 543 7.62 3.29 -28.53
N ALA A 544 8.80 3.13 -27.93
CA ALA A 544 10.04 3.74 -28.41
C ALA A 544 10.66 3.00 -29.62
N ILE A 545 10.44 1.70 -29.77
CA ILE A 545 10.96 0.89 -30.89
C ILE A 545 10.10 1.05 -32.17
N TRP A 546 8.89 1.60 -32.04
CA TRP A 546 7.94 1.98 -33.11
C TRP A 546 7.35 0.84 -33.95
N GLU A 547 7.03 -0.30 -33.33
CA GLU A 547 6.34 -1.37 -34.05
C GLU A 547 4.81 -1.13 -34.07
N PHE A 548 4.34 -0.19 -34.92
CA PHE A 548 2.92 0.08 -35.17
C PHE A 548 2.62 0.22 -36.67
N ASP A 549 1.36 0.00 -37.08
CA ASP A 549 0.91 0.13 -38.47
C ASP A 549 1.15 1.52 -39.08
N ASN A 550 1.27 1.58 -40.41
CA ASN A 550 1.72 2.73 -41.23
C ASN A 550 1.05 4.09 -40.93
N ALA A 551 -0.16 4.14 -40.36
CA ALA A 551 -0.90 5.38 -40.12
C ALA A 551 -0.44 6.19 -38.89
N GLN A 552 0.20 5.56 -37.89
CA GLN A 552 0.77 6.26 -36.73
C GLN A 552 2.26 6.61 -36.92
N GLN A 553 2.90 5.98 -37.91
CA GLN A 553 4.31 6.18 -38.20
C GLN A 553 4.64 7.61 -38.63
N ASP A 554 3.75 8.33 -39.32
CA ASP A 554 4.10 9.64 -39.91
C ASP A 554 4.34 10.77 -38.88
N LEU A 555 3.76 10.69 -37.66
CA LEU A 555 4.05 11.62 -36.57
C LEU A 555 5.18 11.15 -35.64
N ILE A 556 5.38 9.83 -35.52
CA ILE A 556 6.40 9.23 -34.63
C ILE A 556 7.75 9.05 -35.33
N LYS A 557 7.76 9.02 -36.68
CA LYS A 557 8.96 8.92 -37.53
C LYS A 557 10.05 9.94 -37.21
N ASN A 558 9.68 11.06 -36.57
CA ASN A 558 10.60 12.14 -36.22
C ASN A 558 11.15 12.06 -34.78
N LEU A 559 10.68 11.13 -33.96
CA LEU A 559 11.31 10.88 -32.66
C LEU A 559 12.65 10.16 -32.88
N PRO A 560 13.58 10.16 -31.93
CA PRO A 560 14.71 9.25 -31.97
C PRO A 560 14.29 7.82 -31.66
N ARG A 561 14.90 6.85 -32.33
CA ARG A 561 14.66 5.43 -32.11
C ARG A 561 15.85 4.84 -31.37
N PRO A 562 15.66 4.13 -30.24
CA PRO A 562 16.79 3.70 -29.44
C PRO A 562 17.64 2.67 -30.19
N THR A 563 18.95 2.87 -30.16
CA THR A 563 20.00 1.91 -30.57
C THR A 563 20.55 1.15 -29.37
N ARG A 564 20.36 1.69 -28.16
CA ARG A 564 20.67 1.05 -26.87
C ARG A 564 19.52 1.22 -25.88
N ILE A 565 19.34 0.22 -25.04
CA ILE A 565 18.38 0.19 -23.94
C ILE A 565 19.13 -0.12 -22.65
N ILE A 566 19.32 0.89 -21.80
CA ILE A 566 19.91 0.75 -20.47
C ILE A 566 18.80 0.34 -19.49
N ILE A 567 18.92 -0.86 -18.96
CA ILE A 567 18.01 -1.43 -17.97
C ILE A 567 18.63 -1.32 -16.58
N ILE A 568 18.13 -0.39 -15.77
CA ILE A 568 18.59 -0.15 -14.40
C ILE A 568 17.74 -0.98 -13.44
N HIS A 569 18.36 -1.89 -12.69
CA HIS A 569 17.63 -2.79 -11.80
C HIS A 569 18.36 -3.03 -10.46
N SER A 570 17.61 -3.51 -9.48
CA SER A 570 18.16 -3.97 -8.19
C SER A 570 18.37 -5.48 -8.21
N ASN A 571 19.04 -6.02 -7.18
CA ASN A 571 19.12 -7.47 -6.99
C ASN A 571 17.74 -8.14 -6.91
N LYS A 572 16.71 -7.42 -6.44
CA LYS A 572 15.35 -7.93 -6.30
C LYS A 572 14.52 -7.85 -7.59
N THR A 573 15.01 -7.14 -8.60
CA THR A 573 14.29 -6.89 -9.86
C THR A 573 15.03 -7.38 -11.10
N THR A 574 16.11 -8.15 -10.93
CA THR A 574 16.90 -8.75 -12.01
C THR A 574 16.07 -9.64 -12.94
N ASN A 575 15.20 -10.50 -12.41
CA ASN A 575 14.38 -11.37 -13.28
C ASN A 575 13.45 -10.55 -14.17
N PHE A 576 12.80 -9.51 -13.62
CA PHE A 576 11.93 -8.62 -14.38
C PHE A 576 12.69 -7.89 -15.50
N ALA A 577 13.96 -7.54 -15.25
CA ALA A 577 14.83 -6.91 -16.24
C ALA A 577 15.06 -7.85 -17.45
N HIS A 578 15.38 -9.12 -17.18
CA HIS A 578 15.56 -10.13 -18.23
C HIS A 578 14.26 -10.47 -18.95
N HIS A 579 13.13 -10.57 -18.24
CA HIS A 579 11.86 -10.89 -18.88
C HIS A 579 11.41 -9.80 -19.85
N ILE A 580 11.72 -8.53 -19.58
CA ILE A 580 11.46 -7.44 -20.53
C ILE A 580 12.26 -7.66 -21.82
N GLU A 581 13.56 -7.98 -21.73
CA GLU A 581 14.38 -8.32 -22.89
C GLU A 581 13.83 -9.53 -23.64
N ASP A 582 13.51 -10.62 -22.94
CA ASP A 582 12.98 -11.85 -23.54
C ASP A 582 11.68 -11.60 -24.33
N VAL A 583 10.71 -10.90 -23.72
CA VAL A 583 9.41 -10.61 -24.36
C VAL A 583 9.58 -9.65 -25.52
N LEU A 584 10.46 -8.65 -25.41
CA LEU A 584 10.80 -7.80 -26.55
C LEU A 584 11.49 -8.60 -27.67
N SER A 585 12.37 -9.55 -27.32
CA SER A 585 13.16 -10.34 -28.27
C SER A 585 12.32 -11.37 -29.04
N ASN A 586 11.24 -11.86 -28.43
CA ASN A 586 10.28 -12.75 -29.07
C ASN A 586 9.41 -12.04 -30.13
N MET A 587 9.50 -10.72 -30.25
CA MET A 587 8.82 -9.99 -31.31
C MET A 587 9.52 -10.27 -32.64
N GLY A 588 8.77 -10.82 -33.60
CA GLY A 588 9.30 -11.35 -34.86
C GLY A 588 10.18 -10.41 -35.69
N ASN A 589 10.19 -9.11 -35.39
CA ASN A 589 11.02 -8.11 -36.06
C ASN A 589 12.14 -7.50 -35.20
N LEU A 590 12.29 -7.81 -33.90
CA LEU A 590 13.24 -7.09 -33.03
C LEU A 590 14.69 -7.13 -33.56
N ASN A 591 15.14 -8.27 -34.08
CA ASN A 591 16.49 -8.45 -34.64
C ASN A 591 16.75 -7.62 -35.90
N GLN A 592 15.71 -7.12 -36.58
CA GLN A 592 15.83 -6.17 -37.69
C GLN A 592 15.83 -4.72 -37.21
N LEU A 593 15.44 -4.51 -35.95
CA LEU A 593 15.03 -3.23 -35.39
C LEU A 593 16.04 -2.70 -34.36
N LEU A 594 16.71 -3.59 -33.63
CA LEU A 594 17.76 -3.30 -32.66
C LEU A 594 19.03 -4.13 -32.95
N PRO A 595 20.23 -3.61 -32.62
CA PRO A 595 21.46 -4.40 -32.70
C PRO A 595 21.48 -5.54 -31.67
N GLN A 596 22.26 -6.60 -31.93
CA GLN A 596 22.35 -7.79 -31.05
C GLN A 596 22.75 -7.48 -29.59
N ASN A 597 23.47 -6.38 -29.35
CA ASN A 597 23.90 -5.94 -28.01
C ASN A 597 23.18 -4.65 -27.59
N ALA A 598 21.91 -4.48 -27.97
CA ALA A 598 21.14 -3.29 -27.64
C ALA A 598 20.91 -3.14 -26.13
N PHE A 599 20.75 -4.23 -25.40
CA PHE A 599 20.42 -4.23 -23.98
C PHE A 599 21.69 -4.12 -23.11
N ILE A 600 21.70 -3.12 -22.22
CA ILE A 600 22.78 -2.87 -21.27
C ILE A 600 22.20 -2.90 -19.86
N TYR A 601 22.71 -3.79 -19.01
CA TYR A 601 22.21 -3.98 -17.66
C TYR A 601 23.04 -3.20 -16.64
N LEU A 602 22.38 -2.36 -15.85
CA LEU A 602 22.98 -1.64 -14.73
C LEU A 602 22.36 -2.12 -13.41
N ASN A 603 23.04 -3.06 -12.74
CA ASN A 603 22.63 -3.53 -11.42
C ASN A 603 23.11 -2.58 -10.33
N ILE A 604 22.19 -1.90 -9.65
CA ILE A 604 22.48 -1.00 -8.52
C ILE A 604 22.38 -1.70 -7.14
N GLY A 605 22.26 -3.03 -7.13
CA GLY A 605 22.27 -3.85 -5.93
C GLY A 605 21.15 -3.50 -4.95
N ASN A 606 21.49 -3.33 -3.68
CA ASN A 606 20.56 -2.90 -2.63
C ASN A 606 20.52 -1.36 -2.46
N PHE A 607 21.29 -0.60 -3.25
CA PHE A 607 21.45 0.85 -3.15
C PHE A 607 20.41 1.64 -3.97
N HIS A 608 19.29 1.01 -4.32
CA HIS A 608 18.18 1.59 -5.08
C HIS A 608 17.42 2.74 -4.37
N ARG A 609 17.87 3.17 -3.18
CA ARG A 609 17.40 4.40 -2.51
C ARG A 609 18.52 5.41 -2.23
N ASN A 610 19.74 5.15 -2.71
CA ASN A 610 20.89 6.05 -2.55
C ASN A 610 21.10 6.82 -3.87
N LEU A 611 20.79 8.11 -3.86
CA LEU A 611 20.86 8.96 -5.06
C LEU A 611 22.29 9.11 -5.60
N ASP A 612 23.30 9.18 -4.72
CA ASP A 612 24.71 9.32 -5.13
C ASP A 612 25.26 8.05 -5.75
N TYR A 613 24.89 6.89 -5.20
CA TYR A 613 25.25 5.60 -5.77
C TYR A 613 24.69 5.47 -7.19
N ILE A 614 23.40 5.80 -7.38
CA ILE A 614 22.76 5.77 -8.70
C ILE A 614 23.47 6.73 -9.66
N ASN A 615 23.74 7.95 -9.20
CA ASN A 615 24.43 8.97 -10.00
C ASN A 615 25.79 8.50 -10.47
N ASN A 616 26.64 8.02 -9.56
CA ASN A 616 28.01 7.63 -9.89
C ASN A 616 28.05 6.46 -10.87
N HIS A 617 27.16 5.47 -10.71
CA HIS A 617 27.14 4.29 -11.58
C HIS A 617 26.55 4.59 -12.96
N LEU A 618 25.45 5.34 -13.03
CA LEU A 618 24.86 5.71 -14.31
C LEU A 618 25.75 6.70 -15.07
N LEU A 619 26.34 7.69 -14.39
CA LEU A 619 27.26 8.62 -15.01
C LEU A 619 28.51 7.91 -15.54
N ALA A 620 29.07 6.97 -14.77
CA ALA A 620 30.19 6.15 -15.23
C ALA A 620 29.84 5.36 -16.50
N LEU A 621 28.62 4.84 -16.61
CA LEU A 621 28.14 4.14 -17.81
C LEU A 621 27.92 5.10 -18.98
N LEU A 622 27.26 6.24 -18.77
CA LEU A 622 27.00 7.24 -19.80
C LEU A 622 28.30 7.82 -20.40
N ASN A 623 29.34 7.97 -19.58
CA ASN A 623 30.65 8.42 -20.03
C ASN A 623 31.41 7.40 -20.90
N GLN A 624 30.94 6.15 -21.00
CA GLN A 624 31.54 5.15 -21.91
C GLN A 624 31.08 5.33 -23.36
N PHE A 625 30.03 6.12 -23.62
CA PHE A 625 29.55 6.38 -24.97
C PHE A 625 30.31 7.56 -25.60
N ASN A 626 30.86 7.36 -26.80
CA ASN A 626 31.62 8.38 -27.52
C ASN A 626 30.75 9.58 -27.93
N SER A 627 29.51 9.32 -28.38
CA SER A 627 28.56 10.36 -28.74
C SER A 627 27.12 9.88 -28.58
N ILE A 628 26.27 10.72 -27.99
CA ILE A 628 24.86 10.44 -27.74
C ILE A 628 24.03 11.46 -28.53
N ASN A 629 23.15 10.96 -29.41
CA ASN A 629 22.23 11.79 -30.19
C ASN A 629 20.93 12.06 -29.42
N SER A 630 20.45 11.07 -28.67
CA SER A 630 19.28 11.26 -27.82
C SER A 630 19.33 10.44 -26.53
N LEU A 631 18.68 10.99 -25.50
CA LEU A 631 18.37 10.28 -24.25
C LEU A 631 16.87 10.24 -24.06
N HIS A 632 16.33 9.05 -23.84
CA HIS A 632 14.93 8.83 -23.47
C HIS A 632 14.87 8.15 -22.11
N PHE A 633 14.23 8.75 -21.13
CA PHE A 633 14.04 8.16 -19.82
C PHE A 633 12.58 7.80 -19.54
N GLY A 634 12.30 6.48 -19.47
CA GLY A 634 11.04 5.93 -18.99
C GLY A 634 11.01 5.78 -17.47
N TYR A 635 10.50 6.79 -16.78
CA TYR A 635 10.70 6.94 -15.33
C TYR A 635 9.68 6.21 -14.45
N MET A 636 8.68 5.54 -15.03
CA MET A 636 7.58 4.92 -14.28
C MET A 636 7.99 3.71 -13.43
N GLY A 637 8.96 2.93 -13.88
CA GLY A 637 9.43 1.79 -13.10
C GLY A 637 10.41 2.18 -11.98
N GLY A 638 10.83 1.19 -11.19
CA GLY A 638 11.68 1.39 -10.01
C GLY A 638 11.00 2.14 -8.84
N THR A 639 11.79 2.47 -7.83
CA THR A 639 11.35 3.30 -6.69
C THR A 639 11.39 4.80 -7.04
N LYS A 640 10.74 5.65 -6.24
CA LYS A 640 10.85 7.12 -6.41
C LYS A 640 12.31 7.61 -6.33
N PRO A 641 13.13 7.19 -5.36
CA PRO A 641 14.56 7.50 -5.36
C PRO A 641 15.29 7.06 -6.64
N MET A 642 15.01 5.87 -7.19
CA MET A 642 15.60 5.46 -8.47
C MET A 642 15.25 6.42 -9.59
N ALA A 643 13.97 6.81 -9.70
CA ALA A 643 13.52 7.73 -10.73
C ALA A 643 14.16 9.11 -10.59
N LEU A 644 14.19 9.66 -9.37
CA LEU A 644 14.82 10.94 -9.09
C LEU A 644 16.34 10.92 -9.35
N GLY A 645 17.02 9.88 -8.89
CA GLY A 645 18.46 9.73 -9.07
C GLY A 645 18.86 9.67 -10.55
N VAL A 646 18.14 8.88 -11.35
CA VAL A 646 18.38 8.80 -12.80
C VAL A 646 18.06 10.12 -13.48
N TYR A 647 16.91 10.74 -13.17
CA TYR A 647 16.55 12.04 -13.72
C TYR A 647 17.61 13.12 -13.44
N ARG A 648 18.07 13.21 -12.18
CA ARG A 648 19.15 14.12 -11.81
C ARG A 648 20.45 13.83 -12.56
N THR A 649 20.82 12.55 -12.66
CA THR A 649 22.06 12.15 -13.36
C THR A 649 22.01 12.57 -14.82
N ILE A 650 20.88 12.36 -15.49
CA ILE A 650 20.67 12.77 -16.88
C ILE A 650 20.80 14.29 -17.01
N ASN A 651 20.11 15.06 -16.17
CA ASN A 651 20.17 16.52 -16.21
C ASN A 651 21.58 17.07 -15.94
N ASN A 652 22.33 16.49 -15.01
CA ASN A 652 23.72 16.88 -14.75
C ASN A 652 24.66 16.48 -15.91
N PHE A 653 24.39 15.34 -16.55
CA PHE A 653 25.18 14.85 -17.68
C PHE A 653 25.00 15.75 -18.92
N ILE A 654 23.76 16.15 -19.23
CA ILE A 654 23.46 16.98 -20.41
C ILE A 654 23.99 18.42 -20.27
N GLN A 655 24.13 18.96 -19.05
CA GLN A 655 24.76 20.28 -18.86
C GLN A 655 26.21 20.30 -19.37
N ASN A 656 26.88 19.14 -19.39
CA ASN A 656 28.27 18.99 -19.82
C ASN A 656 28.41 18.42 -21.25
N GLN A 657 27.31 18.04 -21.88
CA GLN A 657 27.29 17.32 -23.16
C GLN A 657 26.26 17.92 -24.11
N ASN A 658 26.65 18.16 -25.36
CA ASN A 658 25.71 18.68 -26.35
C ASN A 658 24.82 17.55 -26.91
N ILE A 659 23.77 17.18 -26.17
CA ILE A 659 22.81 16.15 -26.57
C ILE A 659 21.62 16.80 -27.30
N PRO A 660 21.42 16.53 -28.60
CA PRO A 660 20.39 17.18 -29.41
C PRO A 660 18.94 16.95 -28.98
N THR A 661 18.64 15.82 -28.35
CA THR A 661 17.26 15.44 -28.03
C THR A 661 17.16 14.69 -26.71
N LEU A 662 16.22 15.12 -25.86
CA LEU A 662 15.94 14.55 -24.57
C LEU A 662 14.44 14.24 -24.46
N MET A 663 14.10 13.06 -23.97
CA MET A 663 12.73 12.59 -23.82
C MET A 663 12.49 12.04 -22.43
N TYR A 664 11.36 12.39 -21.84
CA TYR A 664 10.87 11.82 -20.58
C TYR A 664 9.49 11.24 -20.80
N SER A 665 9.25 10.00 -20.37
CA SER A 665 7.94 9.39 -20.59
C SER A 665 7.38 8.63 -19.40
N ASP A 666 6.08 8.70 -19.26
CA ASP A 666 5.26 7.88 -18.37
C ASP A 666 4.11 7.21 -19.10
N VAL A 667 3.61 6.14 -18.51
CA VAL A 667 2.40 5.44 -18.94
C VAL A 667 1.28 5.86 -18.02
N ASP A 668 0.24 6.45 -18.59
CA ASP A 668 -0.98 6.81 -17.89
C ASP A 668 -1.95 5.62 -17.95
N SER A 669 -2.16 4.97 -16.80
CA SER A 669 -3.05 3.81 -16.70
C SER A 669 -4.53 4.19 -16.78
N ASP A 670 -4.90 5.44 -16.50
CA ASP A 670 -6.30 5.87 -16.48
C ASP A 670 -6.81 6.16 -17.89
N PHE A 671 -5.93 6.69 -18.74
CA PHE A 671 -6.22 7.02 -20.14
C PHE A 671 -5.64 6.03 -21.14
N PHE A 672 -4.88 5.02 -20.68
CA PHE A 672 -4.18 4.05 -21.52
C PHE A 672 -3.37 4.74 -22.62
N GLN A 673 -2.44 5.62 -22.22
CA GLN A 673 -1.60 6.40 -23.12
C GLN A 673 -0.17 6.55 -22.56
N VAL A 674 0.79 6.92 -23.40
CA VAL A 674 2.13 7.33 -23.00
C VAL A 674 2.24 8.83 -23.14
N ASN A 675 2.54 9.53 -22.06
CA ASN A 675 2.87 10.94 -22.10
C ASN A 675 4.38 11.07 -22.33
N ILE A 676 4.79 11.90 -23.28
CA ILE A 676 6.21 12.13 -23.62
C ILE A 676 6.48 13.63 -23.57
N LYS A 677 7.40 14.07 -22.72
CA LYS A 677 8.02 15.39 -22.80
C LYS A 677 9.25 15.29 -23.69
N LEU A 678 9.26 15.99 -24.82
CA LEU A 678 10.36 16.06 -25.77
C LEU A 678 11.04 17.44 -25.66
N ILE A 679 12.36 17.45 -25.54
CA ILE A 679 13.18 18.66 -25.49
C ILE A 679 14.25 18.54 -26.57
N ASN A 680 14.29 19.47 -27.51
CA ASN A 680 15.31 19.50 -28.57
C ASN A 680 15.64 20.94 -28.98
N ASN A 681 16.49 21.11 -30.00
CA ASN A 681 16.88 22.43 -30.51
C ASN A 681 15.72 23.31 -30.99
N ASN A 682 14.55 22.75 -31.26
CA ASN A 682 13.35 23.49 -31.69
C ASN A 682 12.46 23.92 -30.50
N GLY A 683 12.74 23.42 -29.29
CA GLY A 683 12.03 23.76 -28.06
C GLY A 683 11.56 22.55 -27.26
N GLU A 684 10.66 22.80 -26.32
CA GLU A 684 9.99 21.78 -25.51
C GLU A 684 8.59 21.48 -26.07
N TYR A 685 8.23 20.19 -26.16
CA TYR A 685 6.96 19.71 -26.68
C TYR A 685 6.36 18.64 -25.75
N ALA A 686 5.04 18.69 -25.58
CA ALA A 686 4.26 17.64 -24.94
C ALA A 686 3.61 16.76 -26.02
N LEU A 687 3.87 15.46 -25.98
CA LEU A 687 3.29 14.49 -26.90
C LEU A 687 2.50 13.45 -26.10
N ILE A 688 1.39 12.99 -26.66
CA ILE A 688 0.56 11.93 -26.09
C ILE A 688 0.42 10.83 -27.13
N PHE A 689 0.68 9.59 -26.73
CA PHE A 689 0.63 8.42 -27.59
C PHE A 689 -0.38 7.39 -27.08
N PRO A 690 -1.31 6.87 -27.90
CA PRO A 690 -1.49 7.18 -29.32
C PRO A 690 -2.04 8.58 -29.59
N ILE A 691 -1.67 9.13 -30.74
CA ILE A 691 -2.16 10.43 -31.18
C ILE A 691 -3.60 10.26 -31.67
N ALA A 692 -4.54 10.97 -31.07
CA ALA A 692 -5.93 10.98 -31.52
C ALA A 692 -6.02 11.62 -32.92
N ASN A 693 -6.20 10.81 -33.97
CA ASN A 693 -6.52 11.31 -35.30
C ASN A 693 -8.02 11.67 -35.35
N ASN A 694 -8.36 12.82 -35.96
CA ASN A 694 -9.73 13.35 -36.12
C ASN A 694 -10.76 12.39 -36.77
N GLN A 695 -10.34 11.21 -37.23
CA GLN A 695 -11.21 10.22 -37.89
C GLN A 695 -11.42 8.92 -37.08
N ASN A 696 -10.72 8.69 -35.96
CA ASN A 696 -10.91 7.50 -35.12
C ASN A 696 -10.61 7.80 -33.64
N THR A 697 -11.62 8.22 -32.90
CA THR A 697 -11.53 8.62 -31.49
C THR A 697 -11.39 7.46 -30.49
N ASN A 698 -11.36 6.19 -30.95
CA ASN A 698 -11.39 5.00 -30.10
C ASN A 698 -10.07 4.20 -30.07
N GLN A 699 -8.98 4.71 -30.65
CA GLN A 699 -7.66 4.05 -30.54
C GLN A 699 -6.99 4.43 -29.21
N THR A 700 -6.99 3.50 -28.25
CA THR A 700 -6.19 3.58 -27.02
C THR A 700 -4.91 2.77 -27.16
N LEU A 701 -3.89 3.02 -26.32
CA LEU A 701 -2.66 2.23 -26.32
C LEU A 701 -2.94 0.75 -26.10
N ARG A 702 -3.99 0.45 -25.32
CA ARG A 702 -4.48 -0.89 -25.06
C ARG A 702 -4.84 -1.61 -26.37
N ASN A 703 -5.43 -0.93 -27.34
CA ASN A 703 -5.79 -1.54 -28.62
C ASN A 703 -4.58 -1.69 -29.58
N LEU A 704 -3.50 -0.95 -29.35
CA LEU A 704 -2.33 -0.91 -30.24
C LEU A 704 -1.21 -1.86 -29.79
N ILE A 705 -1.05 -2.05 -28.48
CA ILE A 705 -0.09 -3.00 -27.93
C ILE A 705 -0.86 -4.26 -27.57
N ASN A 706 -0.88 -5.21 -28.51
CA ASN A 706 -1.29 -6.58 -28.21
C ASN A 706 -0.15 -7.29 -27.48
N LEU A 707 -0.36 -7.64 -26.20
CA LEU A 707 0.58 -8.43 -25.41
C LEU A 707 -0.12 -9.73 -25.02
N PRO A 708 0.29 -10.89 -25.58
CA PRO A 708 -0.30 -12.18 -25.24
C PRO A 708 -0.34 -12.41 -23.72
N THR A 709 -1.40 -13.05 -23.24
CA THR A 709 -1.58 -13.37 -21.81
C THR A 709 -0.33 -14.05 -21.23
N ASP A 710 0.27 -14.99 -21.95
CA ASP A 710 1.50 -15.70 -21.53
C ASP A 710 2.67 -14.75 -21.30
N ASP A 711 2.84 -13.76 -22.18
CA ASP A 711 3.90 -12.78 -22.06
C ASP A 711 3.64 -11.80 -20.91
N VAL A 712 2.38 -11.39 -20.68
CA VAL A 712 2.04 -10.60 -19.47
C VAL A 712 2.43 -11.39 -18.22
N ILE A 713 1.99 -12.63 -18.10
CA ILE A 713 2.28 -13.51 -16.96
C ILE A 713 3.80 -13.68 -16.79
N TYR A 714 4.51 -13.94 -17.90
CA TYR A 714 5.96 -14.11 -17.91
C TYR A 714 6.69 -12.86 -17.43
N LEU A 715 6.27 -11.66 -17.88
CA LEU A 715 6.80 -10.40 -17.38
C LEU A 715 6.74 -10.33 -15.85
N TYR A 716 5.65 -10.78 -15.23
CA TYR A 716 5.48 -10.81 -13.77
C TYR A 716 6.16 -12.00 -13.06
N ASN A 717 7.01 -12.75 -13.77
CA ASN A 717 7.73 -13.93 -13.26
C ASN A 717 6.77 -15.05 -12.84
N PHE A 718 5.68 -15.22 -13.59
CA PHE A 718 4.79 -16.37 -13.50
C PHE A 718 4.95 -17.24 -14.75
N THR A 719 4.52 -18.50 -14.66
CA THR A 719 4.50 -19.43 -15.80
C THR A 719 3.13 -20.05 -15.90
N VAL A 720 2.59 -20.14 -17.12
CA VAL A 720 1.41 -20.96 -17.38
C VAL A 720 1.86 -22.41 -17.52
N ASN A 721 1.33 -23.30 -16.67
CA ASN A 721 1.38 -24.71 -17.00
C ASN A 721 0.11 -25.03 -17.79
N ASN A 722 0.28 -25.47 -19.04
CA ASN A 722 -0.80 -26.09 -19.79
C ASN A 722 -1.21 -27.37 -19.04
N LEU A 723 -2.16 -27.26 -18.12
CA LEU A 723 -2.87 -28.43 -17.63
C LEU A 723 -3.58 -29.05 -18.84
N PRO A 724 -3.61 -30.40 -18.98
CA PRO A 724 -4.55 -31.02 -19.90
C PRO A 724 -5.92 -30.45 -19.59
N ALA A 725 -6.72 -30.11 -20.60
CA ALA A 725 -8.06 -29.57 -20.43
C ALA A 725 -8.88 -30.47 -19.49
N VAL A 726 -8.82 -30.20 -18.19
CA VAL A 726 -9.72 -30.77 -17.21
C VAL A 726 -11.02 -30.10 -17.55
N GLN A 727 -11.94 -30.81 -18.18
CA GLN A 727 -13.27 -30.27 -18.47
C GLN A 727 -13.84 -29.69 -17.17
N PRO A 728 -14.01 -28.36 -17.08
CA PRO A 728 -14.68 -27.78 -15.93
C PRO A 728 -16.06 -28.42 -15.76
N ASN A 729 -16.46 -28.70 -14.52
CA ASN A 729 -17.85 -28.97 -14.23
C ASN A 729 -18.68 -27.73 -14.64
N PRO A 730 -19.81 -27.90 -15.36
CA PRO A 730 -20.65 -26.79 -15.79
C PRO A 730 -21.10 -25.95 -14.59
N ILE A 731 -21.03 -24.62 -14.73
CA ILE A 731 -21.46 -23.68 -13.69
C ILE A 731 -22.97 -23.48 -13.84
N ASN A 732 -23.70 -23.76 -12.77
CA ASN A 732 -25.16 -23.64 -12.75
C ASN A 732 -25.54 -22.29 -12.12
N LEU A 733 -25.75 -21.25 -12.94
CA LEU A 733 -26.27 -19.97 -12.48
C LEU A 733 -27.80 -20.01 -12.38
N VAL A 734 -28.37 -19.13 -11.57
CA VAL A 734 -29.83 -19.03 -11.40
C VAL A 734 -30.26 -17.61 -11.83
N ASP A 735 -31.12 -17.46 -12.84
CA ASP A 735 -31.66 -16.13 -13.20
C ASP A 735 -32.67 -15.62 -12.16
N ASN A 736 -33.13 -14.38 -12.36
CA ASN A 736 -34.17 -13.74 -11.55
C ASN A 736 -35.51 -14.48 -11.51
N ASN A 737 -35.72 -15.46 -12.40
CA ASN A 737 -36.92 -16.28 -12.49
C ASN A 737 -36.70 -17.71 -11.94
N ASN A 738 -35.58 -17.96 -11.25
CA ASN A 738 -35.15 -19.27 -10.78
C ASN A 738 -34.93 -20.32 -11.89
N ASN A 739 -34.67 -19.88 -13.12
CA ASN A 739 -34.22 -20.79 -14.18
C ASN A 739 -32.72 -21.05 -14.02
N ASN A 740 -32.35 -22.32 -14.09
CA ASN A 740 -30.95 -22.73 -14.18
C ASN A 740 -30.36 -22.25 -15.53
N LEU A 741 -29.55 -21.19 -15.50
CA LEU A 741 -28.61 -20.87 -16.56
C LEU A 741 -27.41 -21.78 -16.43
N PHE A 742 -27.37 -22.80 -17.28
CA PHE A 742 -26.16 -23.56 -17.50
C PHE A 742 -25.18 -22.69 -18.29
N ILE A 743 -24.18 -22.14 -17.62
CA ILE A 743 -22.99 -21.64 -18.30
C ILE A 743 -22.05 -22.84 -18.42
N ASP A 744 -22.20 -23.57 -19.53
CA ASP A 744 -21.22 -24.57 -19.92
C ASP A 744 -19.95 -23.90 -20.45
N ASN A 745 -18.85 -24.66 -20.54
CA ASN A 745 -17.58 -24.15 -21.06
C ASN A 745 -17.74 -23.61 -22.47
N GLN A 746 -18.66 -24.18 -23.25
CA GLN A 746 -18.95 -23.74 -24.59
C GLN A 746 -19.60 -22.36 -24.59
N THR A 747 -20.40 -22.00 -23.59
CA THR A 747 -20.99 -20.68 -23.39
C THR A 747 -19.95 -19.66 -22.97
N ILE A 748 -19.00 -19.99 -22.07
CA ILE A 748 -17.87 -19.11 -21.73
C ILE A 748 -16.96 -18.93 -22.95
N GLU A 749 -16.58 -20.01 -23.62
CA GLU A 749 -15.81 -19.96 -24.87
C GLU A 749 -16.55 -19.17 -25.95
N ASN A 750 -17.88 -19.29 -26.05
CA ASN A 750 -18.69 -18.54 -26.98
C ASN A 750 -18.80 -17.07 -26.57
N LEU A 751 -18.92 -16.74 -25.28
CA LEU A 751 -18.90 -15.35 -24.78
C LEU A 751 -17.54 -14.69 -25.11
N ILE A 752 -16.45 -15.43 -24.95
CA ILE A 752 -15.08 -15.00 -25.26
C ILE A 752 -14.88 -14.88 -26.78
N LYS A 753 -15.30 -15.89 -27.57
CA LYS A 753 -15.26 -15.87 -29.05
C LYS A 753 -16.13 -14.74 -29.62
N ASN A 754 -17.35 -14.57 -29.13
CA ASN A 754 -18.28 -13.53 -29.55
C ASN A 754 -17.75 -12.14 -29.14
N ALA A 755 -17.02 -12.06 -28.02
CA ALA A 755 -16.28 -10.87 -27.64
C ALA A 755 -15.02 -10.57 -28.49
N GLY A 756 -14.78 -11.39 -29.53
CA GLY A 756 -13.70 -11.20 -30.49
C GLY A 756 -12.36 -11.76 -30.04
N PHE A 757 -12.34 -12.58 -28.99
CA PHE A 757 -11.11 -13.13 -28.40
C PHE A 757 -10.87 -14.59 -28.83
N ASP A 758 -9.60 -14.97 -28.92
CA ASP A 758 -9.22 -16.36 -29.19
C ASP A 758 -9.31 -17.18 -27.88
N PRO A 759 -10.22 -18.15 -27.76
CA PRO A 759 -10.34 -18.99 -26.56
C PRO A 759 -9.09 -19.85 -26.28
N ASN A 760 -8.15 -19.98 -27.23
CA ASN A 760 -6.86 -20.60 -26.97
C ASN A 760 -5.93 -19.75 -26.08
N THR A 761 -6.33 -18.52 -25.73
CA THR A 761 -5.59 -17.63 -24.79
C THR A 761 -6.02 -17.77 -23.33
N ILE A 762 -6.94 -18.70 -23.04
CA ILE A 762 -7.44 -18.98 -21.70
C ILE A 762 -6.44 -19.90 -21.00
N ASN A 763 -5.73 -19.34 -20.03
CA ASN A 763 -4.72 -20.06 -19.28
C ASN A 763 -5.22 -20.39 -17.87
N LEU A 764 -5.21 -21.68 -17.54
CA LEU A 764 -5.35 -22.14 -16.15
C LEU A 764 -4.02 -21.87 -15.43
N ILE A 765 -4.01 -20.89 -14.53
CA ILE A 765 -2.81 -20.60 -13.74
C ILE A 765 -2.65 -21.66 -12.66
N THR A 766 -1.48 -22.29 -12.61
CA THR A 766 -1.00 -23.03 -11.44
C THR A 766 0.33 -22.43 -11.03
N ASP A 767 0.43 -21.99 -9.78
CA ASP A 767 1.62 -21.30 -9.31
C ASP A 767 2.73 -22.30 -8.94
N ARG A 768 3.83 -22.32 -9.71
CA ARG A 768 4.99 -23.17 -9.40
C ARG A 768 5.77 -22.72 -8.18
N LYS A 769 5.64 -21.47 -7.73
CA LYS A 769 6.40 -20.98 -6.57
C LYS A 769 5.85 -21.52 -5.24
N PHE A 770 4.65 -22.08 -5.27
CA PHE A 770 3.93 -22.49 -4.06
C PHE A 770 3.55 -23.97 -4.03
N GLY A 771 3.84 -24.79 -5.04
CA GLY A 771 3.66 -26.25 -4.96
C GLY A 771 2.22 -26.75 -4.72
N HIS A 772 1.24 -25.84 -4.59
CA HIS A 772 -0.16 -26.14 -4.27
C HIS A 772 -1.07 -25.89 -5.47
N GLN A 773 -2.00 -26.81 -5.71
CA GLN A 773 -3.13 -26.60 -6.60
C GLN A 773 -4.06 -25.55 -5.96
N ILE A 774 -4.02 -24.33 -6.48
CA ILE A 774 -5.00 -23.31 -6.13
C ILE A 774 -6.37 -23.75 -6.67
N SER A 775 -7.39 -23.84 -5.81
CA SER A 775 -8.77 -24.28 -6.11
C SER A 775 -9.52 -23.30 -7.06
N PRO A 776 -10.61 -23.73 -7.73
CA PRO A 776 -10.66 -24.05 -9.16
C PRO A 776 -11.09 -22.87 -10.05
N ILE A 777 -10.53 -22.85 -11.26
CA ILE A 777 -10.92 -22.07 -12.44
C ILE A 777 -10.97 -20.56 -12.22
N ARG A 778 -9.82 -19.94 -12.47
CA ARG A 778 -9.68 -18.50 -12.65
C ARG A 778 -9.37 -18.26 -14.12
N PHE A 779 -10.22 -17.51 -14.81
CA PHE A 779 -9.92 -17.16 -16.20
C PHE A 779 -8.96 -15.97 -16.18
N LEU A 780 -7.80 -16.16 -16.80
CA LEU A 780 -6.87 -15.08 -17.02
C LEU A 780 -6.79 -14.81 -18.52
N PHE A 781 -7.00 -13.56 -18.90
CA PHE A 781 -6.80 -13.10 -20.27
C PHE A 781 -6.32 -11.67 -20.27
N SER A 782 -5.63 -11.26 -21.34
CA SER A 782 -5.32 -9.85 -21.57
C SER A 782 -6.24 -9.27 -22.64
N ILE A 783 -6.58 -7.99 -22.50
CA ILE A 783 -7.09 -7.19 -23.61
C ILE A 783 -6.06 -6.09 -23.82
N GLY A 784 -5.29 -6.20 -24.90
CA GLY A 784 -4.10 -5.38 -25.09
C GLY A 784 -3.00 -5.81 -24.14
N TYR A 785 -2.54 -4.89 -23.29
CA TYR A 785 -1.66 -5.17 -22.17
C TYR A 785 -2.37 -5.22 -20.81
N GLN A 786 -3.67 -4.92 -20.77
CA GLN A 786 -4.44 -4.93 -19.53
C GLN A 786 -4.84 -6.36 -19.18
N LEU A 787 -4.53 -6.79 -17.96
CA LEU A 787 -4.79 -8.14 -17.50
C LEU A 787 -6.15 -8.22 -16.82
N PHE A 788 -6.93 -9.24 -17.12
CA PHE A 788 -8.22 -9.51 -16.51
C PHE A 788 -8.17 -10.87 -15.83
N LEU A 789 -8.38 -10.86 -14.51
CA LEU A 789 -8.49 -12.07 -13.70
C LEU A 789 -9.96 -12.24 -13.30
N ILE A 790 -10.65 -13.21 -13.89
CA ILE A 790 -12.00 -13.58 -13.47
C ILE A 790 -11.89 -14.68 -12.42
N THR A 791 -12.53 -14.44 -11.27
CA THR A 791 -12.76 -15.42 -10.21
C THR A 791 -14.26 -15.63 -10.03
N PHE A 792 -14.66 -16.81 -9.56
CA PHE A 792 -16.06 -17.11 -9.24
C PHE A 792 -16.20 -17.26 -7.74
N SER A 793 -17.23 -16.62 -7.18
CA SER A 793 -17.71 -16.92 -5.85
C SER A 793 -18.97 -17.78 -5.95
N THR A 794 -18.91 -18.97 -5.36
CA THR A 794 -20.07 -19.83 -5.13
C THR A 794 -20.67 -19.63 -3.74
N ALA A 795 -20.09 -18.70 -2.96
CA ALA A 795 -20.46 -18.49 -1.57
C ALA A 795 -21.83 -17.83 -1.45
N GLU A 796 -22.60 -18.30 -0.46
CA GLU A 796 -23.92 -17.74 -0.13
C GLU A 796 -23.82 -16.61 0.91
N LYS A 797 -22.75 -16.62 1.72
CA LYS A 797 -22.53 -15.65 2.79
C LYS A 797 -21.71 -14.46 2.29
N ILE A 798 -22.13 -13.25 2.65
CA ILE A 798 -21.46 -11.99 2.25
C ILE A 798 -19.97 -11.98 2.66
N GLY A 799 -19.61 -12.46 3.85
CA GLY A 799 -18.20 -12.52 4.29
C GLY A 799 -17.32 -13.36 3.34
N ALA A 800 -17.79 -14.55 2.98
CA ALA A 800 -17.08 -15.40 2.02
C ALA A 800 -17.00 -14.77 0.61
N ILE A 801 -18.04 -14.04 0.16
CA ILE A 801 -17.98 -13.27 -1.10
C ILE A 801 -16.94 -12.13 -1.00
N LYS A 802 -16.86 -11.44 0.14
CA LYS A 802 -15.85 -10.40 0.39
C LYS A 802 -14.45 -10.98 0.33
N LYS A 803 -14.20 -12.10 1.01
CA LYS A 803 -12.93 -12.84 0.94
C LYS A 803 -12.54 -13.12 -0.51
N ASP A 804 -13.47 -13.66 -1.31
CA ASP A 804 -13.21 -13.94 -2.73
C ASP A 804 -12.90 -12.66 -3.52
N ALA A 805 -13.55 -11.53 -3.20
CA ALA A 805 -13.27 -10.23 -3.82
C ALA A 805 -11.88 -9.70 -3.44
N PHE A 806 -11.51 -9.77 -2.16
CA PHE A 806 -10.18 -9.39 -1.69
C PHE A 806 -9.10 -10.26 -2.33
N GLU A 807 -9.34 -11.56 -2.43
CA GLU A 807 -8.42 -12.49 -3.08
C GLU A 807 -8.28 -12.18 -4.57
N ALA A 808 -9.39 -11.97 -5.29
CA ALA A 808 -9.38 -11.57 -6.70
C ALA A 808 -8.57 -10.29 -6.93
N LYS A 809 -8.75 -9.30 -6.05
CA LYS A 809 -8.00 -8.04 -6.09
C LYS A 809 -6.51 -8.25 -5.77
N TYR A 810 -6.20 -9.00 -4.72
CA TYR A 810 -4.82 -9.27 -4.32
C TYR A 810 -4.05 -9.96 -5.46
N LEU A 811 -4.68 -10.94 -6.09
CA LEU A 811 -4.09 -11.69 -7.20
C LEU A 811 -3.95 -10.83 -8.45
N SER A 812 -4.94 -10.00 -8.77
CA SER A 812 -4.84 -9.07 -9.90
C SER A 812 -3.67 -8.10 -9.69
N GLU A 813 -3.55 -7.49 -8.50
CA GLU A 813 -2.42 -6.61 -8.15
C GLU A 813 -1.07 -7.34 -8.21
N ILE A 814 -1.03 -8.64 -7.88
CA ILE A 814 0.18 -9.46 -8.01
C ILE A 814 0.55 -9.73 -9.47
N LEU A 815 -0.45 -10.09 -10.30
CA LEU A 815 -0.26 -10.58 -11.66
C LEU A 815 -0.10 -9.45 -12.68
N GLY A 816 -0.62 -8.25 -12.42
CA GLY A 816 -0.57 -7.13 -13.36
C GLY A 816 -0.50 -5.74 -12.75
N GLY A 817 -0.30 -5.62 -11.42
CA GLY A 817 -0.18 -4.33 -10.74
C GLY A 817 -1.43 -3.46 -10.93
N GLU A 818 -1.23 -2.16 -11.17
CA GLU A 818 -2.32 -1.21 -11.47
C GLU A 818 -2.98 -1.39 -12.85
N TYR A 819 -2.45 -2.31 -13.67
CA TYR A 819 -2.97 -2.64 -15.00
C TYR A 819 -3.72 -3.97 -15.02
N ALA A 820 -3.96 -4.58 -13.86
CA ALA A 820 -4.83 -5.73 -13.74
C ALA A 820 -6.18 -5.35 -13.14
N ILE A 821 -7.22 -5.99 -13.65
CA ILE A 821 -8.58 -5.92 -13.11
C ILE A 821 -8.95 -7.30 -12.61
N GLY A 822 -9.28 -7.40 -11.31
CA GLY A 822 -9.99 -8.55 -10.78
C GLY A 822 -11.48 -8.44 -11.14
N ILE A 823 -12.10 -9.52 -11.58
CA ILE A 823 -13.54 -9.60 -11.82
C ILE A 823 -14.05 -10.74 -10.97
N LEU A 824 -14.89 -10.43 -9.98
CA LEU A 824 -15.59 -11.44 -9.20
C LEU A 824 -16.98 -11.66 -9.80
N LEU A 825 -17.23 -12.89 -10.25
CA LEU A 825 -18.56 -13.34 -10.67
C LEU A 825 -19.23 -14.07 -9.51
N ILE A 826 -20.36 -13.57 -9.04
CA ILE A 826 -21.12 -14.16 -7.94
C ILE A 826 -22.22 -15.05 -8.53
N GLN A 827 -22.21 -16.34 -8.15
CA GLN A 827 -23.13 -17.34 -8.71
C GLN A 827 -24.59 -17.09 -8.31
N GLN A 828 -24.83 -16.53 -7.13
CA GLN A 828 -26.16 -16.32 -6.56
C GLN A 828 -26.68 -14.89 -6.79
N ASN A 829 -28.00 -14.76 -6.93
CA ASN A 829 -28.68 -13.46 -6.93
C ASN A 829 -28.69 -12.93 -5.49
N LEU A 830 -27.73 -12.07 -5.17
CA LEU A 830 -27.82 -11.22 -3.99
C LEU A 830 -29.06 -10.32 -4.14
N ASN A 831 -29.84 -10.16 -3.07
CA ASN A 831 -30.89 -9.16 -3.12
C ASN A 831 -30.29 -7.75 -3.22
N HIS A 832 -31.08 -6.77 -3.65
CA HIS A 832 -30.59 -5.41 -3.90
C HIS A 832 -29.88 -4.79 -2.68
N ASN A 833 -30.34 -5.10 -1.46
CA ASN A 833 -29.72 -4.57 -0.23
C ASN A 833 -28.38 -5.23 0.06
N GLN A 834 -28.28 -6.56 -0.10
CA GLN A 834 -27.04 -7.31 0.08
C GLN A 834 -25.99 -6.90 -0.97
N PHE A 835 -26.40 -6.71 -2.22
CA PHE A 835 -25.50 -6.23 -3.28
C PHE A 835 -25.07 -4.78 -3.03
N ALA A 836 -25.97 -3.91 -2.58
CA ALA A 836 -25.64 -2.53 -2.21
C ALA A 836 -24.63 -2.49 -1.05
N ALA A 837 -24.85 -3.28 0.00
CA ALA A 837 -23.92 -3.39 1.13
C ALA A 837 -22.54 -3.92 0.70
N LEU A 838 -22.51 -4.98 -0.12
CA LEU A 838 -21.26 -5.50 -0.67
C LEU A 838 -20.55 -4.47 -1.55
N ARG A 839 -21.30 -3.72 -2.36
CA ARG A 839 -20.78 -2.66 -3.22
C ARG A 839 -20.21 -1.51 -2.41
N GLU A 840 -20.85 -1.14 -1.29
CA GLU A 840 -20.37 -0.13 -0.37
C GLU A 840 -19.09 -0.58 0.34
N ASP A 841 -19.07 -1.82 0.84
CA ASP A 841 -17.90 -2.44 1.48
C ASP A 841 -16.69 -2.54 0.52
N LEU A 842 -16.96 -2.63 -0.78
CA LEU A 842 -15.94 -2.73 -1.84
C LEU A 842 -15.89 -1.47 -2.72
N ALA A 843 -16.50 -0.37 -2.28
CA ALA A 843 -16.64 0.85 -3.08
C ALA A 843 -15.27 1.45 -3.43
N GLU A 844 -14.30 1.36 -2.53
CA GLU A 844 -12.94 1.80 -2.79
C GLU A 844 -12.27 0.97 -3.90
N PHE A 845 -12.57 -0.34 -3.97
CA PHE A 845 -12.01 -1.22 -5.00
C PHE A 845 -12.59 -0.93 -6.38
N GLN A 846 -13.89 -0.60 -6.43
CA GLN A 846 -14.57 -0.13 -7.62
C GLN A 846 -14.06 1.25 -8.05
N ALA A 847 -13.87 2.18 -7.10
CA ALA A 847 -13.36 3.53 -7.37
C ALA A 847 -11.95 3.52 -7.97
N LYS A 848 -11.11 2.56 -7.58
CA LYS A 848 -9.76 2.34 -8.14
C LYS A 848 -9.77 1.46 -9.41
N LYS A 849 -10.94 1.00 -9.88
CA LYS A 849 -11.10 0.06 -11.02
C LYS A 849 -10.29 -1.23 -10.89
N THR A 850 -10.01 -1.65 -9.65
CA THR A 850 -9.14 -2.81 -9.37
C THR A 850 -9.92 -4.12 -9.21
N CYS A 851 -11.21 -4.03 -8.85
CA CYS A 851 -12.12 -5.17 -8.75
C CYS A 851 -13.51 -4.80 -9.27
N ILE A 852 -14.06 -5.58 -10.20
CA ILE A 852 -15.43 -5.49 -10.69
C ILE A 852 -16.22 -6.66 -10.11
N ILE A 853 -17.44 -6.42 -9.64
CA ILE A 853 -18.30 -7.45 -9.07
C ILE A 853 -19.55 -7.53 -9.93
N LEU A 854 -19.83 -8.71 -10.47
CA LEU A 854 -21.00 -8.98 -11.30
C LEU A 854 -21.81 -10.10 -10.64
N ASP A 855 -23.10 -9.86 -10.43
CA ASP A 855 -24.07 -10.88 -10.01
C ASP A 855 -24.80 -11.49 -11.22
N GLY A 856 -25.71 -12.43 -10.97
CA GLY A 856 -26.51 -13.09 -12.01
C GLY A 856 -27.28 -12.12 -12.92
N THR A 857 -27.77 -11.00 -12.38
CA THR A 857 -28.42 -9.93 -13.16
C THR A 857 -27.48 -9.26 -14.15
N HIS A 858 -26.27 -8.89 -13.70
CA HIS A 858 -25.27 -8.26 -14.54
C HIS A 858 -24.72 -9.24 -15.59
N ILE A 859 -24.59 -10.52 -15.25
CA ILE A 859 -24.17 -11.58 -16.18
C ILE A 859 -25.21 -11.76 -17.30
N ASN A 860 -26.50 -11.74 -16.97
CA ASN A 860 -27.56 -11.81 -17.98
C ASN A 860 -27.55 -10.60 -18.92
N LEU A 861 -27.33 -9.40 -18.38
CA LEU A 861 -27.18 -8.19 -19.19
C LEU A 861 -25.95 -8.29 -20.09
N LEU A 862 -24.81 -8.72 -19.54
CA LEU A 862 -23.56 -8.94 -20.29
C LEU A 862 -23.78 -9.92 -21.45
N THR A 863 -24.46 -11.04 -21.17
CA THR A 863 -24.77 -12.08 -22.14
C THR A 863 -25.66 -11.54 -23.26
N GLN A 864 -26.73 -10.80 -22.92
CA GLN A 864 -27.60 -10.16 -23.91
C GLN A 864 -26.88 -9.12 -24.77
N VAL A 865 -25.97 -8.32 -24.19
CA VAL A 865 -25.22 -7.32 -24.96
C VAL A 865 -24.16 -8.00 -25.85
N ILE A 866 -23.55 -9.09 -25.40
CA ILE A 866 -22.60 -9.89 -26.19
C ILE A 866 -23.33 -10.61 -27.35
N GLU A 867 -24.49 -11.20 -27.11
CA GLU A 867 -25.32 -11.86 -28.13
C GLU A 867 -25.79 -10.89 -29.23
N ASN A 868 -25.97 -9.61 -28.90
CA ASN A 868 -26.33 -8.56 -29.87
C ASN A 868 -25.14 -8.06 -30.73
N GLY A 869 -23.97 -8.69 -30.64
CA GLY A 869 -22.86 -8.50 -31.60
C GLY A 869 -22.08 -7.19 -31.49
N ASN A 870 -22.26 -6.42 -30.40
CA ASN A 870 -21.63 -5.12 -30.20
C ASN A 870 -20.53 -5.19 -29.12
N THR A 871 -19.69 -6.21 -29.21
CA THR A 871 -19.05 -6.83 -28.04
C THR A 871 -17.90 -6.04 -27.43
N MET A 872 -17.13 -5.30 -28.23
CA MET A 872 -16.09 -4.41 -27.70
C MET A 872 -16.67 -3.15 -27.06
N ASN A 873 -17.78 -2.62 -27.61
CA ASN A 873 -18.54 -1.53 -27.01
C ASN A 873 -19.25 -2.00 -25.72
N ALA A 874 -19.73 -3.24 -25.68
CA ALA A 874 -20.35 -3.85 -24.50
C ALA A 874 -19.40 -3.88 -23.30
N TRP A 875 -18.19 -4.41 -23.51
CA TRP A 875 -17.16 -4.49 -22.49
C TRP A 875 -16.65 -3.11 -22.09
N ASN A 876 -16.44 -2.19 -23.04
CA ASN A 876 -16.06 -0.81 -22.74
C ASN A 876 -17.16 0.02 -22.06
N ASN A 877 -18.44 -0.37 -22.19
CA ASN A 877 -19.55 0.23 -21.46
C ASN A 877 -19.76 -0.41 -20.07
N LEU A 878 -19.27 -1.64 -19.87
CA LEU A 878 -19.33 -2.35 -18.59
C LEU A 878 -18.19 -1.94 -17.64
N VAL A 879 -16.97 -1.79 -18.18
CA VAL A 879 -15.78 -1.26 -17.50
C VAL A 879 -15.91 0.26 -17.32
#